data_AF-A0A538SB63-F1
#
_entry.id   AF-A0A538SB63-F1
#
_cell.length_a   1.000
_cell.length_b   1.000
_cell.length_c   1.000
_cell.angle_alpha   90.00
_cell.angle_beta   90.00
_cell.angle_gamma   90.00
#
_symmetry.space_group_name_H-M   'P 1'
#
loop_
_entity.id
_entity.type
_entity.pdbx_description
1 polymer ?
#
loop_
_entity_poly.entity_id
_entity_poly.type
_entity_poly.pdbx_seq_one_letter_code
_entity_poly.pdbx_strand_id
1 'polypeptide(L)'
;MALPPENDPLSIASGAGTQAPGPDPHRDSRSRRLDRRAPAAAALGAALLLAALLGGAAGARETAPDTAPAAEARAAPPPGTARAVRASSRPGSVRRSRTDSLNPPADLRDLSAWLDYKAISRLAALPQEARLFYRRGLMVRESGRLDEAVQLVRGAAELDPTFVAPHLTLASWLVLHEPGQAVAQLASLIELVRRSFTLQLALVANALYLVLQTWFLAILAAGILIVALRQAELRHGWHERLSRTLTPGYARLLSWAFLVVPYALGLGLALPTVAFLAFLWPLLKTAERALLVALVATLVAVPWITVEMDRHAAPLQDREPFYGVMALENEPYSPAQQQRLAALGRAHPGNPFVQFGLAWTARLGGDLSTAEGAYRRALELWPGDDRVTNDLGNVLTLEGRYDEALEYYQRAIADNPSNAAAYLNLSQAQTRRYDFRGASEALSHASALDFDLLRSFQGEATDSGVMTVADQWLSPRHFWSALMEYQPPPAARPALPPAWRERVECSGWPFGLAVLGSALAGLLFGILMHRGLPLRHCAHCGRVVCRRCAERRRAEAFCRSCAGDTGGIRAPELARTLLVAHRPRVRRTGRWIRTAFATLIPGFGLLAFRKVWAAVFLLGVAAAFASAALNIAAPFAYEPRLCLPDQMPPPLVMLAPWLAIYAVSILGYVVESARAEAQVVASLRSARGRGSHSRRAA
;
A
#
# COMPACT_ATOMS: atom_id res chain seq x y z
N MET A 1 -28.25 -30.08 -32.75
CA MET A 1 -29.30 -30.82 -33.47
C MET A 1 -29.80 -31.88 -32.51
N ALA A 2 -31.12 -31.86 -32.24
CA ALA A 2 -31.93 -32.80 -31.45
C ALA A 2 -31.76 -32.87 -29.90
N LEU A 3 -32.80 -32.34 -29.22
CA LEU A 3 -33.29 -32.56 -27.84
C LEU A 3 -34.20 -33.85 -27.80
N PRO A 4 -35.13 -34.05 -26.83
CA PRO A 4 -35.07 -34.46 -25.40
C PRO A 4 -35.91 -35.78 -25.17
N PRO A 5 -36.46 -36.17 -23.97
CA PRO A 5 -37.61 -35.56 -23.26
C PRO A 5 -37.44 -35.52 -21.70
N GLU A 6 -38.04 -34.63 -20.90
CA GLU A 6 -39.46 -34.32 -20.55
C GLU A 6 -40.04 -35.16 -19.39
N ASN A 7 -40.77 -34.46 -18.50
CA ASN A 7 -41.80 -34.86 -17.52
C ASN A 7 -41.40 -35.26 -16.08
N ASP A 8 -42.12 -34.91 -15.01
CA ASP A 8 -43.08 -33.83 -14.66
C ASP A 8 -43.46 -34.05 -13.15
N PRO A 9 -44.42 -33.36 -12.50
CA PRO A 9 -44.37 -33.01 -11.07
C PRO A 9 -45.36 -33.82 -10.21
N LEU A 10 -45.30 -33.63 -8.89
CA LEU A 10 -46.38 -34.04 -7.98
C LEU A 10 -47.03 -32.81 -7.32
N SER A 11 -48.33 -32.72 -7.57
CA SER A 11 -49.32 -31.78 -7.06
C SER A 11 -49.83 -32.15 -5.66
N ILE A 12 -50.56 -31.18 -5.06
CA ILE A 12 -51.68 -31.25 -4.07
C ILE A 12 -51.32 -30.37 -2.85
N ALA A 13 -51.77 -29.12 -2.69
CA ALA A 13 -53.11 -28.52 -2.59
C ALA A 13 -53.52 -28.19 -1.14
N SER A 14 -53.97 -26.93 -0.99
CA SER A 14 -54.99 -26.37 -0.09
C SER A 14 -54.78 -26.30 1.44
N GLY A 15 -54.97 -25.09 1.99
CA GLY A 15 -55.40 -24.90 3.39
C GLY A 15 -55.16 -23.50 3.99
N ALA A 16 -56.16 -22.63 3.89
CA ALA A 16 -56.56 -21.51 4.79
C ALA A 16 -55.49 -20.50 5.29
N GLY A 17 -55.54 -19.23 4.87
CA GLY A 17 -56.13 -18.10 5.62
C GLY A 17 -54.97 -17.16 6.04
N THR A 18 -54.98 -15.83 5.97
CA THR A 18 -56.02 -14.80 6.15
C THR A 18 -55.47 -13.45 5.65
N GLN A 19 -56.33 -12.68 4.97
CA GLN A 19 -56.51 -11.21 4.97
C GLN A 19 -55.30 -10.25 5.16
N ALA A 20 -55.13 -9.28 4.26
CA ALA A 20 -55.49 -7.83 4.41
C ALA A 20 -54.76 -6.97 3.33
N PRO A 21 -55.03 -5.64 3.16
CA PRO A 21 -55.46 -5.06 1.88
C PRO A 21 -54.46 -4.04 1.27
N GLY A 22 -54.74 -3.59 0.04
CA GLY A 22 -53.93 -2.62 -0.71
C GLY A 22 -54.01 -1.17 -0.20
N PRO A 23 -53.11 -0.28 -0.67
CA PRO A 23 -53.14 1.13 -0.28
C PRO A 23 -53.61 2.04 -1.42
N ASP A 24 -54.37 3.07 -1.07
CA ASP A 24 -54.42 4.34 -1.81
C ASP A 24 -54.59 5.50 -0.77
N PRO A 25 -54.55 6.79 -1.16
CA PRO A 25 -53.41 7.67 -0.87
C PRO A 25 -53.80 8.90 -0.01
N HIS A 26 -52.78 9.69 0.37
CA HIS A 26 -52.79 11.09 0.85
C HIS A 26 -52.29 11.38 2.28
N ARG A 27 -51.44 12.42 2.31
CA ARG A 27 -51.18 13.45 3.34
C ARG A 27 -50.01 13.28 4.33
N ASP A 28 -48.93 13.99 3.99
CA ASP A 28 -48.24 15.05 4.75
C ASP A 28 -47.97 14.85 6.26
N SER A 29 -46.69 14.78 6.64
CA SER A 29 -45.89 15.98 7.00
C SER A 29 -44.69 15.66 7.92
N ARG A 30 -43.64 16.49 7.79
CA ARG A 30 -42.60 16.83 8.78
C ARG A 30 -41.43 15.85 9.06
N SER A 31 -40.32 16.19 8.41
CA SER A 31 -38.99 16.42 9.00
C SER A 31 -38.38 15.34 9.92
N ARG A 32 -37.43 14.58 9.38
CA ARG A 32 -36.19 14.24 10.10
C ARG A 32 -34.98 14.47 9.21
N ARG A 33 -34.11 15.36 9.69
CA ARG A 33 -32.76 15.60 9.19
C ARG A 33 -31.99 14.29 9.34
N LEU A 34 -31.45 13.74 8.26
CA LEU A 34 -30.40 12.73 8.33
C LEU A 34 -29.07 13.43 8.08
N ASP A 35 -28.28 13.40 9.14
CA ASP A 35 -27.01 14.08 9.26
C ASP A 35 -25.95 13.56 8.28
N ARG A 36 -25.16 14.53 7.85
CA ARG A 36 -23.92 14.38 7.10
C ARG A 36 -22.83 13.80 8.01
N ARG A 37 -22.59 12.48 8.03
CA ARG A 37 -21.28 11.92 8.43
C ARG A 37 -20.98 10.60 7.72
N ALA A 38 -20.19 10.67 6.66
CA ALA A 38 -19.34 9.59 6.17
C ALA A 38 -18.16 10.25 5.43
N PRO A 39 -17.03 10.42 6.11
CA PRO A 39 -15.90 9.52 5.91
C PRO A 39 -15.22 9.20 7.24
N ALA A 40 -15.76 8.27 8.02
CA ALA A 40 -15.13 7.82 9.27
C ALA A 40 -14.56 6.40 9.17
N ALA A 41 -15.11 5.54 8.30
CA ALA A 41 -14.70 4.13 8.19
C ALA A 41 -13.30 3.95 7.57
N ALA A 42 -12.93 4.77 6.58
CA ALA A 42 -11.60 4.71 5.96
C ALA A 42 -10.50 5.32 6.85
N ALA A 43 -10.86 6.33 7.66
CA ALA A 43 -9.96 6.90 8.66
C ALA A 43 -9.77 5.96 9.86
N LEU A 44 -10.81 5.23 10.26
CA LEU A 44 -10.70 4.18 11.29
C LEU A 44 -9.79 3.04 10.84
N GLY A 45 -9.87 2.61 9.58
CA GLY A 45 -9.02 1.54 9.05
C GLY A 45 -7.53 1.92 9.02
N ALA A 46 -7.21 3.16 8.64
CA ALA A 46 -5.84 3.66 8.68
C ALA A 46 -5.35 3.91 10.13
N ALA A 47 -6.23 4.37 11.03
CA ALA A 47 -5.91 4.58 12.44
C ALA A 47 -5.74 3.28 13.23
N LEU A 48 -6.49 2.22 12.90
CA LEU A 48 -6.32 0.88 13.49
C LEU A 48 -5.03 0.22 13.01
N LEU A 49 -4.66 0.41 11.73
CA LEU A 49 -3.35 -0.03 11.24
C LEU A 49 -2.20 0.73 11.91
N LEU A 50 -2.33 2.05 12.08
CA LEU A 50 -1.34 2.85 12.82
C LEU A 50 -1.26 2.47 14.30
N ALA A 51 -2.40 2.21 14.96
CA ALA A 51 -2.44 1.82 16.37
C ALA A 51 -1.86 0.42 16.61
N ALA A 52 -2.07 -0.51 15.66
CA ALA A 52 -1.45 -1.83 15.68
C ALA A 52 0.06 -1.77 15.40
N LEU A 53 0.51 -0.83 14.56
CA LEU A 53 1.93 -0.62 14.25
C LEU A 53 2.68 0.15 15.35
N LEU A 54 2.00 0.98 16.15
CA LEU A 54 2.60 1.83 17.18
C LEU A 54 2.51 1.29 18.61
N GLY A 55 1.78 0.19 18.85
CA GLY A 55 1.82 -0.58 20.11
C GLY A 55 1.59 0.25 21.39
N GLY A 56 0.34 0.58 21.68
CA GLY A 56 -0.09 0.99 23.01
C GLY A 56 -0.72 -0.19 23.75
N ALA A 57 -0.05 -0.69 24.79
CA ALA A 57 -0.64 -1.61 25.75
C ALA A 57 -1.83 -0.91 26.44
N ALA A 58 -3.04 -1.43 26.24
CA ALA A 58 -4.18 -1.15 27.10
C ALA A 58 -4.67 -2.50 27.63
N GLY A 59 -4.38 -2.76 28.91
CA GLY A 59 -4.83 -3.95 29.61
C GLY A 59 -6.35 -4.03 29.62
N ALA A 60 -6.90 -4.97 28.87
CA ALA A 60 -8.25 -5.45 29.06
C ALA A 60 -8.16 -6.71 29.92
N ARG A 61 -8.48 -6.57 31.21
CA ARG A 61 -8.89 -7.69 32.06
C ARG A 61 -10.16 -8.29 31.42
N GLU A 62 -10.03 -9.43 30.76
CA GLU A 62 -11.18 -10.27 30.47
C GLU A 62 -11.51 -11.06 31.74
N THR A 63 -12.54 -10.58 32.43
CA THR A 63 -13.25 -11.32 33.47
C THR A 63 -13.96 -12.51 32.81
N ALA A 64 -13.55 -13.72 33.19
CA ALA A 64 -14.24 -14.96 32.86
C ALA A 64 -15.69 -14.94 33.37
N PRO A 65 -16.67 -15.46 32.62
CA PRO A 65 -17.91 -15.94 33.19
C PRO A 65 -17.79 -17.44 33.48
N ASP A 66 -17.87 -17.76 34.77
CA ASP A 66 -18.26 -19.08 35.27
C ASP A 66 -19.54 -19.56 34.57
N THR A 67 -19.54 -20.79 34.07
CA THR A 67 -20.61 -21.80 34.24
C THR A 67 -20.26 -23.06 33.45
N ALA A 68 -19.82 -24.09 34.16
CA ALA A 68 -20.02 -25.47 33.74
C ALA A 68 -21.52 -25.82 33.83
N PRO A 69 -21.98 -26.83 33.10
CA PRO A 69 -22.22 -28.08 33.83
C PRO A 69 -21.67 -29.33 33.12
N ALA A 70 -21.43 -30.32 33.97
CA ALA A 70 -20.91 -31.64 33.69
C ALA A 70 -21.77 -32.47 32.72
N ALA A 71 -21.11 -33.31 31.91
CA ALA A 71 -21.63 -34.62 31.52
C ALA A 71 -20.51 -35.54 30.97
N GLU A 72 -20.30 -36.63 31.71
CA GLU A 72 -20.01 -37.99 31.24
C GLU A 72 -18.66 -38.33 30.58
N ALA A 73 -17.78 -38.86 31.44
CA ALA A 73 -16.76 -39.84 31.08
C ALA A 73 -17.38 -41.04 30.34
N ARG A 74 -16.77 -41.43 29.21
CA ARG A 74 -16.96 -42.76 28.62
C ARG A 74 -15.62 -43.46 28.40
N ALA A 75 -15.55 -44.61 29.06
CA ALA A 75 -14.55 -45.66 29.11
C ALA A 75 -13.72 -45.94 27.83
N ALA A 76 -12.45 -46.25 28.06
CA ALA A 76 -11.56 -46.94 27.12
C ALA A 76 -11.95 -48.43 26.96
N PRO A 77 -11.82 -49.04 25.77
CA PRO A 77 -11.96 -50.49 25.61
C PRO A 77 -10.59 -51.22 25.73
N PRO A 78 -10.58 -52.54 26.06
CA PRO A 78 -9.38 -53.30 26.42
C PRO A 78 -8.57 -53.79 25.21
N PRO A 79 -7.33 -54.27 25.39
CA PRO A 79 -6.48 -54.73 24.29
C PRO A 79 -6.77 -56.20 23.94
N GLY A 80 -6.88 -56.51 22.64
CA GLY A 80 -7.08 -57.88 22.17
C GLY A 80 -7.04 -58.04 20.65
N THR A 81 -5.84 -58.33 20.13
CA THR A 81 -5.49 -59.12 18.93
C THR A 81 -6.50 -59.27 17.77
N ALA A 82 -6.18 -58.70 16.59
CA ALA A 82 -6.13 -59.42 15.29
C ALA A 82 -5.67 -58.54 14.10
N ARG A 83 -4.49 -58.88 13.58
CA ARG A 83 -4.11 -59.01 12.16
C ARG A 83 -4.23 -57.82 11.17
N ALA A 84 -3.06 -57.24 10.93
CA ALA A 84 -2.51 -56.71 9.67
C ALA A 84 -3.46 -56.46 8.48
N VAL A 85 -3.81 -55.18 8.29
CA VAL A 85 -4.14 -54.62 6.97
C VAL A 85 -2.99 -53.69 6.58
N ARG A 86 -2.35 -54.02 5.45
CA ARG A 86 -1.24 -53.26 4.83
C ARG A 86 -1.63 -51.79 4.66
N ALA A 87 -0.99 -50.90 5.41
CA ALA A 87 -0.96 -49.48 5.12
C ALA A 87 0.00 -49.23 3.95
N SER A 88 -0.53 -48.68 2.86
CA SER A 88 0.23 -48.25 1.68
C SER A 88 1.12 -47.04 2.01
N SER A 89 2.43 -47.30 2.02
CA SER A 89 3.52 -46.43 1.55
C SER A 89 3.42 -44.91 1.79
N ARG A 90 3.95 -44.46 2.93
CA ARG A 90 4.78 -43.24 2.98
C ARG A 90 6.10 -43.53 2.23
N PRO A 91 6.62 -42.64 1.37
CA PRO A 91 8.02 -42.75 0.96
C PRO A 91 8.92 -42.29 2.12
N GLY A 92 9.49 -43.29 2.81
CA GLY A 92 10.79 -43.27 3.48
C GLY A 92 11.24 -42.02 4.24
N SER A 93 10.72 -41.79 5.45
CA SER A 93 11.52 -41.16 6.52
C SER A 93 12.35 -42.25 7.19
N VAL A 94 13.50 -42.61 6.61
CA VAL A 94 14.50 -43.39 7.34
C VAL A 94 15.04 -42.47 8.42
N ARG A 95 14.67 -42.71 9.68
CA ARG A 95 15.31 -42.06 10.83
C ARG A 95 16.75 -42.58 10.88
N ARG A 96 17.66 -41.94 10.14
CA ARG A 96 19.09 -42.27 10.15
C ARG A 96 19.62 -42.10 11.57
N SER A 97 20.40 -43.06 12.05
CA SER A 97 21.11 -42.94 13.32
C SER A 97 22.11 -41.78 13.23
N ARG A 98 22.32 -41.08 14.36
CA ARG A 98 23.24 -39.92 14.52
C ARG A 98 24.68 -40.15 14.05
N THR A 99 25.04 -41.40 13.74
CA THR A 99 26.37 -41.84 13.27
C THR A 99 26.49 -41.96 11.74
N ASP A 100 25.38 -41.90 10.98
CA ASP A 100 25.42 -42.03 9.53
C ASP A 100 25.45 -40.66 8.83
N SER A 101 26.58 -40.44 8.12
CA SER A 101 26.94 -39.36 7.19
C SER A 101 27.28 -37.97 7.75
N LEU A 102 28.56 -37.79 8.13
CA LEU A 102 29.29 -36.50 8.11
C LEU A 102 29.67 -36.05 6.68
N ASN A 103 29.30 -36.81 5.64
CA ASN A 103 29.62 -36.46 4.27
C ASN A 103 28.53 -35.54 3.70
N PRO A 104 28.90 -34.44 3.01
CA PRO A 104 27.93 -33.62 2.30
C PRO A 104 27.19 -34.49 1.28
N PRO A 105 25.87 -34.29 1.08
CA PRO A 105 25.13 -35.08 0.12
C PRO A 105 25.67 -34.86 -1.28
N ALA A 106 25.78 -35.96 -2.04
CA ALA A 106 26.33 -35.94 -3.40
C ALA A 106 25.43 -35.17 -4.37
N ASP A 107 24.12 -35.12 -4.10
CA ASP A 107 23.16 -34.33 -4.85
C ASP A 107 22.75 -33.09 -4.07
N LEU A 108 23.26 -31.93 -4.48
CA LEU A 108 22.88 -30.61 -3.94
C LEU A 108 21.41 -30.27 -4.18
N ARG A 109 20.68 -31.11 -4.93
CA ARG A 109 19.25 -30.98 -5.21
C ARG A 109 18.37 -31.67 -4.18
N ASP A 110 18.92 -32.52 -3.32
CA ASP A 110 18.15 -33.17 -2.26
C ASP A 110 18.08 -32.25 -1.03
N LEU A 111 16.99 -31.50 -0.94
CA LEU A 111 16.73 -30.58 0.16
C LEU A 111 16.73 -31.30 1.52
N SER A 112 16.16 -32.51 1.60
CA SER A 112 16.05 -33.24 2.87
C SER A 112 17.42 -33.69 3.37
N ALA A 113 18.22 -34.29 2.49
CA ALA A 113 19.59 -34.68 2.84
C ALA A 113 20.47 -33.46 3.15
N TRP A 114 20.24 -32.31 2.50
CA TRP A 114 20.95 -31.06 2.79
C TRP A 114 20.59 -30.47 4.16
N LEU A 115 19.31 -30.42 4.50
CA LEU A 115 18.83 -29.98 5.82
C LEU A 115 19.35 -30.90 6.92
N ASP A 116 19.27 -32.22 6.72
CA ASP A 116 19.79 -33.21 7.67
C ASP A 116 21.31 -33.06 7.85
N TYR A 117 22.07 -32.91 6.76
CA TYR A 117 23.51 -32.71 6.81
C TYR A 117 23.88 -31.44 7.59
N LYS A 118 23.18 -30.32 7.36
CA LYS A 118 23.41 -29.08 8.10
C LYS A 118 23.03 -29.19 9.57
N ALA A 119 21.90 -29.82 9.87
CA ALA A 119 21.46 -30.05 11.25
C ALA A 119 22.49 -30.89 12.03
N ILE A 120 23.04 -31.93 11.41
CA ILE A 120 24.08 -32.78 12.01
C ILE A 120 25.41 -32.03 12.15
N SER A 121 25.80 -31.29 11.10
CA SER A 121 27.13 -30.64 11.02
C SER A 121 27.19 -29.26 11.68
N ARG A 122 26.05 -28.75 12.20
CA ARG A 122 25.92 -27.42 12.83
C ARG A 122 26.42 -26.27 11.94
N LEU A 123 26.24 -26.41 10.63
CA LEU A 123 26.65 -25.39 9.67
C LEU A 123 25.62 -24.28 9.60
N ALA A 124 26.06 -23.03 9.66
CA ALA A 124 25.19 -21.89 9.44
C ALA A 124 24.53 -21.98 8.06
N ALA A 125 23.26 -21.58 8.00
CA ALA A 125 22.57 -21.49 6.73
C ALA A 125 23.08 -20.29 5.93
N LEU A 126 23.40 -20.51 4.65
CA LEU A 126 23.86 -19.45 3.76
C LEU A 126 22.65 -18.87 3.02
N PRO A 127 22.41 -17.54 3.05
CA PRO A 127 21.28 -16.91 2.35
C PRO A 127 21.21 -17.23 0.84
N GLN A 128 22.35 -17.54 0.22
CA GLN A 128 22.43 -17.91 -1.18
C GLN A 128 21.81 -19.28 -1.47
N GLU A 129 21.92 -20.23 -0.55
CA GLU A 129 21.33 -21.56 -0.68
C GLU A 129 19.80 -21.49 -0.61
N ALA A 130 19.27 -20.75 0.36
CA ALA A 130 17.84 -20.50 0.49
C ALA A 130 17.25 -19.92 -0.81
N ARG A 131 17.94 -18.96 -1.43
CA ARG A 131 17.56 -18.38 -2.73
C ARG A 131 17.56 -19.41 -3.87
N LEU A 132 18.51 -20.35 -3.87
CA LEU A 132 18.58 -21.41 -4.88
C LEU A 132 17.39 -22.37 -4.77
N PHE A 133 17.09 -22.86 -3.57
CA PHE A 133 15.93 -23.72 -3.33
C PHE A 133 14.61 -22.99 -3.62
N TYR A 134 14.52 -21.72 -3.25
CA TYR A 134 13.36 -20.88 -3.57
C TYR A 134 13.13 -20.77 -5.09
N ARG A 135 14.15 -20.38 -5.86
CA ARG A 135 14.06 -20.28 -7.33
C ARG A 135 13.67 -21.61 -7.96
N ARG A 136 14.25 -22.72 -7.48
CA ARG A 136 13.88 -24.05 -7.97
C ARG A 136 12.42 -24.40 -7.63
N GLY A 137 11.95 -24.07 -6.44
CA GLY A 137 10.55 -24.24 -6.07
C GLY A 137 9.61 -23.51 -7.02
N LEU A 138 9.96 -22.27 -7.42
CA LEU A 138 9.23 -21.52 -8.45
C LEU A 138 9.25 -22.23 -9.81
N MET A 139 10.40 -22.72 -10.27
CA MET A 139 10.53 -23.47 -11.54
C MET A 139 9.69 -24.77 -11.53
N VAL A 140 9.71 -25.50 -10.42
CA VAL A 140 8.93 -26.74 -10.24
C VAL A 140 7.43 -26.44 -10.25
N ARG A 141 7.01 -25.30 -9.68
CA ARG A 141 5.62 -24.85 -9.73
C ARG A 141 5.14 -24.66 -11.17
N GLU A 142 5.97 -24.10 -12.06
CA GLU A 142 5.62 -23.93 -13.48
C GLU A 142 5.41 -25.27 -14.19
N SER A 143 6.13 -26.31 -13.75
CA SER A 143 5.97 -27.68 -14.25
C SER A 143 4.69 -28.39 -13.76
N GLY A 144 3.85 -27.72 -12.96
CA GLY A 144 2.56 -28.25 -12.47
C GLY A 144 2.66 -29.09 -11.18
N ARG A 145 3.86 -29.31 -10.64
CA ARG A 145 4.10 -30.12 -9.43
C ARG A 145 4.04 -29.25 -8.16
N LEU A 146 2.84 -28.98 -7.66
CA LEU A 146 2.64 -28.07 -6.53
C LEU A 146 3.26 -28.58 -5.22
N ASP A 147 3.12 -29.86 -4.89
CA ASP A 147 3.57 -30.39 -3.60
C ASP A 147 5.09 -30.31 -3.44
N GLU A 148 5.83 -30.67 -4.48
CA GLU A 148 7.30 -30.56 -4.53
C GLU A 148 7.74 -29.10 -4.51
N ALA A 149 7.02 -28.20 -5.20
CA ALA A 149 7.29 -26.77 -5.15
C ALA A 149 7.11 -26.20 -3.74
N VAL A 150 6.02 -26.56 -3.05
CA VAL A 150 5.75 -26.13 -1.68
C VAL A 150 6.84 -26.63 -0.72
N GLN A 151 7.29 -27.88 -0.87
CA GLN A 151 8.39 -28.42 -0.06
C GLN A 151 9.69 -27.65 -0.27
N LEU A 152 10.06 -27.35 -1.53
CA LEU A 152 11.27 -26.58 -1.85
C LEU A 152 11.22 -25.16 -1.29
N VAL A 153 10.06 -24.49 -1.35
CA VAL A 153 9.89 -23.14 -0.80
C VAL A 153 9.86 -23.14 0.73
N ARG A 154 9.24 -24.15 1.37
CA ARG A 154 9.31 -24.31 2.84
C ARG A 154 10.76 -24.53 3.30
N GLY A 155 11.50 -25.40 2.62
CA GLY A 155 12.92 -25.60 2.90
C GLY A 155 13.74 -24.33 2.73
N ALA A 156 13.42 -23.48 1.76
CA ALA A 156 14.08 -22.18 1.63
C ALA A 156 13.81 -21.25 2.84
N ALA A 157 12.60 -21.26 3.40
CA ALA A 157 12.27 -20.51 4.62
C ALA A 157 12.94 -21.10 5.87
N GLU A 158 13.11 -22.43 5.92
CA GLU A 158 13.83 -23.10 7.00
C GLU A 158 15.34 -22.84 6.94
N LEU A 159 15.91 -22.78 5.73
CA LEU A 159 17.30 -22.40 5.52
C LEU A 159 17.53 -20.94 5.90
N ASP A 160 16.70 -20.00 5.44
CA ASP A 160 16.85 -18.60 5.81
C ASP A 160 15.52 -18.04 6.35
N PRO A 161 15.33 -18.05 7.69
CA PRO A 161 14.12 -17.50 8.31
C PRO A 161 13.95 -15.99 8.10
N THR A 162 15.01 -15.27 7.73
CA THR A 162 14.92 -13.83 7.42
C THR A 162 14.48 -13.57 5.97
N PHE A 163 14.38 -14.63 5.17
CA PHE A 163 14.03 -14.53 3.77
C PHE A 163 12.51 -14.34 3.59
N VAL A 164 12.11 -13.10 3.32
CA VAL A 164 10.71 -12.67 3.18
C VAL A 164 9.93 -13.40 2.05
N ALA A 165 10.57 -13.63 0.90
CA ALA A 165 9.87 -14.09 -0.30
C ALA A 165 9.22 -15.49 -0.16
N PRO A 166 9.90 -16.51 0.40
CA PRO A 166 9.28 -17.80 0.71
C PRO A 166 7.97 -17.70 1.49
N HIS A 167 7.92 -16.90 2.56
CA HIS A 167 6.72 -16.76 3.39
C HIS A 167 5.53 -16.20 2.61
N LEU A 168 5.75 -15.17 1.80
CA LEU A 168 4.71 -14.57 0.96
C LEU A 168 4.24 -15.51 -0.15
N THR A 169 5.18 -16.21 -0.79
CA THR A 169 4.87 -17.19 -1.84
C THR A 169 4.06 -18.35 -1.28
N LEU A 170 4.46 -18.91 -0.14
CA LEU A 170 3.70 -19.97 0.54
C LEU A 170 2.32 -19.49 0.96
N ALA A 171 2.21 -18.31 1.57
CA ALA A 171 0.92 -17.74 1.93
C ALA A 171 0.00 -17.62 0.70
N SER A 172 0.51 -17.16 -0.44
CA SER A 172 -0.26 -17.03 -1.67
C SER A 172 -0.70 -18.36 -2.28
N TRP A 173 0.16 -19.38 -2.24
CA TRP A 173 -0.14 -20.71 -2.82
C TRP A 173 -1.11 -21.50 -1.93
N LEU A 174 -0.98 -21.34 -0.62
CA LEU A 174 -1.77 -22.07 0.38
C LEU A 174 -3.09 -21.39 0.71
N VAL A 175 -3.32 -20.12 0.37
CA VAL A 175 -4.54 -19.37 0.78
C VAL A 175 -5.85 -20.06 0.41
N LEU A 176 -5.90 -20.76 -0.73
CA LEU A 176 -7.10 -21.47 -1.19
C LEU A 176 -7.19 -22.93 -0.71
N HIS A 177 -6.06 -23.55 -0.34
CA HIS A 177 -5.99 -24.98 -0.03
C HIS A 177 -5.85 -25.24 1.48
N GLU A 178 -4.96 -24.51 2.15
CA GLU A 178 -4.61 -24.66 3.56
C GLU A 178 -4.55 -23.27 4.24
N PRO A 179 -5.70 -22.63 4.51
CA PRO A 179 -5.74 -21.26 5.01
C PRO A 179 -5.03 -21.10 6.36
N GLY A 180 -5.08 -22.12 7.23
CA GLY A 180 -4.39 -22.08 8.53
C GLY A 180 -2.87 -21.93 8.38
N GLN A 181 -2.27 -22.63 7.43
CA GLN A 181 -0.84 -22.49 7.16
C GLN A 181 -0.51 -21.18 6.47
N ALA A 182 -1.37 -20.69 5.58
CA ALA A 182 -1.22 -19.36 5.00
C ALA A 182 -1.21 -18.26 6.07
N VAL A 183 -2.10 -18.35 7.07
CA VAL A 183 -2.10 -17.45 8.22
C VAL A 183 -0.82 -17.59 9.05
N ALA A 184 -0.33 -18.80 9.29
CA ALA A 184 0.92 -19.01 10.01
C ALA A 184 2.12 -18.35 9.30
N GLN A 185 2.24 -18.48 7.98
CA GLN A 185 3.29 -17.82 7.19
C GLN A 185 3.18 -16.29 7.24
N LEU A 186 1.96 -15.74 7.23
CA LEU A 186 1.73 -14.31 7.41
C LEU A 186 2.09 -13.84 8.84
N ALA A 187 1.83 -14.65 9.86
CA ALA A 187 2.23 -14.36 11.24
C ALA A 187 3.75 -14.32 11.37
N SER A 188 4.47 -15.28 10.78
CA SER A 188 5.94 -15.26 10.72
C SER A 188 6.47 -14.00 10.01
N LEU A 189 5.82 -13.59 8.92
CA LEU A 189 6.19 -12.35 8.23
C LEU A 189 5.97 -11.10 9.10
N ILE A 190 4.85 -11.02 9.82
CA ILE A 190 4.57 -9.91 10.74
C ILE A 190 5.64 -9.85 11.83
N GLU A 191 6.04 -11.00 12.38
CA GLU A 191 7.07 -11.07 13.40
C GLU A 191 8.45 -10.66 12.85
N LEU A 192 8.80 -11.10 11.64
CA LEU A 192 10.02 -10.70 10.95
C LEU A 192 10.06 -9.18 10.72
N VAL A 193 8.94 -8.59 10.27
CA VAL A 193 8.79 -7.14 10.15
C VAL A 193 8.89 -6.46 11.51
N ARG A 194 8.32 -7.02 12.58
CA ARG A 194 8.38 -6.44 13.93
C ARG A 194 9.80 -6.39 14.48
N ARG A 195 10.63 -7.38 14.15
CA ARG A 195 12.01 -7.50 14.64
C ARG A 195 13.02 -6.73 13.78
N SER A 196 12.81 -6.65 12.47
CA SER A 196 13.78 -6.06 11.53
C SER A 196 13.48 -4.59 11.23
N PHE A 197 14.40 -3.70 11.58
CA PHE A 197 14.30 -2.28 11.24
C PHE A 197 14.36 -2.04 9.73
N THR A 198 15.25 -2.73 9.02
CA THR A 198 15.44 -2.55 7.56
C THR A 198 14.18 -2.90 6.78
N LEU A 199 13.45 -3.93 7.20
CA LEU A 199 12.16 -4.29 6.61
C LEU A 199 11.06 -3.26 6.93
N GLN A 200 10.98 -2.76 8.17
CA GLN A 200 10.03 -1.69 8.52
C GLN A 200 10.28 -0.44 7.68
N LEU A 201 11.54 -0.03 7.56
CA LEU A 201 11.94 1.12 6.78
C LEU A 201 11.57 0.95 5.30
N ALA A 202 11.85 -0.21 4.71
CA ALA A 202 11.49 -0.50 3.33
C ALA A 202 9.97 -0.44 3.13
N LEU A 203 9.17 -1.02 4.03
CA LEU A 203 7.71 -0.97 3.95
C LEU A 203 7.17 0.46 4.05
N VAL A 204 7.65 1.25 5.02
CA VAL A 204 7.24 2.64 5.22
C VAL A 204 7.62 3.48 4.01
N ALA A 205 8.85 3.34 3.52
CA ALA A 205 9.33 4.09 2.36
C ALA A 205 8.56 3.73 1.08
N ASN A 206 8.29 2.44 0.85
CA ASN A 206 7.51 1.97 -0.30
C ASN A 206 6.06 2.45 -0.23
N ALA A 207 5.44 2.39 0.95
CA ALA A 207 4.08 2.87 1.17
C ALA A 207 3.98 4.38 0.95
N LEU A 208 4.91 5.16 1.51
CA LEU A 208 4.99 6.61 1.32
C LEU A 208 5.17 6.95 -0.15
N TYR A 209 6.09 6.27 -0.85
CA TYR A 209 6.31 6.45 -2.27
C TYR A 209 5.04 6.19 -3.08
N LEU A 210 4.39 5.05 -2.85
CA LEU A 210 3.16 4.67 -3.56
C LEU A 210 2.04 5.69 -3.30
N VAL A 211 1.85 6.12 -2.05
CA VAL A 211 0.82 7.12 -1.71
C VAL A 211 1.10 8.46 -2.41
N LEU A 212 2.33 8.97 -2.35
CA LEU A 212 2.69 10.24 -2.99
C LEU A 212 2.57 10.17 -4.51
N GLN A 213 3.06 9.09 -5.12
CA GLN A 213 3.00 8.88 -6.56
C GLN A 213 1.56 8.76 -7.06
N THR A 214 0.73 7.96 -6.38
CA THR A 214 -0.66 7.71 -6.78
C THR A 214 -1.53 8.94 -6.57
N TRP A 215 -1.32 9.68 -5.49
CA TRP A 215 -1.93 10.99 -5.27
C TRP A 215 -1.62 11.97 -6.39
N PHE A 216 -0.32 12.11 -6.72
CA PHE A 216 0.14 13.01 -7.78
C PHE A 216 -0.45 12.63 -9.14
N LEU A 217 -0.33 11.36 -9.54
CA LEU A 217 -0.86 10.86 -10.81
C LEU A 217 -2.37 11.02 -10.89
N ALA A 218 -3.11 10.76 -9.81
CA ALA A 218 -4.56 10.88 -9.79
C ALA A 218 -5.04 12.32 -10.00
N ILE A 219 -4.43 13.28 -9.31
CA ILE A 219 -4.80 14.70 -9.42
C ILE A 219 -4.39 15.25 -10.78
N LEU A 220 -3.19 14.92 -11.25
CA LEU A 220 -2.72 15.33 -12.57
C LEU A 220 -3.62 14.76 -13.68
N ALA A 221 -3.92 13.46 -13.64
CA ALA A 221 -4.83 12.82 -14.59
C ALA A 221 -6.24 13.45 -14.54
N ALA A 222 -6.80 13.66 -13.35
CA ALA A 222 -8.08 14.35 -13.20
C ALA A 222 -8.04 15.77 -13.77
N GLY A 223 -6.95 16.50 -13.58
CA GLY A 223 -6.73 17.83 -14.14
C GLY A 223 -6.72 17.83 -15.67
N ILE A 224 -5.93 16.93 -16.28
CA ILE A 224 -5.87 16.75 -17.73
C ILE A 224 -7.24 16.38 -18.29
N LEU A 225 -7.97 15.47 -17.64
CA LEU A 225 -9.32 15.09 -18.04
C LEU A 225 -10.32 16.24 -17.95
N ILE A 226 -10.21 17.12 -16.93
CA ILE A 226 -11.03 18.33 -16.85
C ILE A 226 -10.67 19.29 -17.98
N VAL A 227 -9.39 19.49 -18.29
CA VAL A 227 -8.96 20.30 -19.45
C VAL A 227 -9.53 19.73 -20.75
N ALA A 228 -9.50 18.41 -20.93
CA ALA A 228 -10.07 17.72 -22.09
C ALA A 228 -11.61 17.87 -22.17
N LEU A 229 -12.30 17.74 -21.03
CA LEU A 229 -13.75 17.97 -20.94
C LEU A 229 -14.14 19.43 -21.22
N ARG A 230 -13.23 20.37 -20.91
CA ARG A 230 -13.43 21.83 -21.05
C ARG A 230 -12.70 22.45 -22.25
N GLN A 231 -12.26 21.61 -23.19
CA GLN A 231 -11.55 22.05 -24.38
C GLN A 231 -12.37 23.01 -25.26
N ALA A 232 -13.70 22.95 -25.19
CA ALA A 232 -14.57 23.83 -25.95
C ALA A 232 -14.56 25.25 -25.38
N GLU A 233 -14.59 25.41 -24.05
CA GLU A 233 -14.48 26.73 -23.41
C GLU A 233 -13.10 27.36 -23.66
N LEU A 234 -12.03 26.57 -23.57
CA LEU A 234 -10.65 27.02 -23.82
C LEU A 234 -10.46 27.52 -25.25
N ARG A 235 -10.89 26.73 -26.25
CA ARG A 235 -10.66 27.06 -27.66
C ARG A 235 -11.58 28.15 -28.18
N HIS A 236 -12.81 28.28 -27.67
CA HIS A 236 -13.78 29.23 -28.21
C HIS A 236 -13.31 30.69 -28.10
N GLY A 237 -12.72 31.07 -26.95
CA GLY A 237 -12.20 32.43 -26.76
C GLY A 237 -11.05 32.78 -27.71
N TRP A 238 -10.15 31.83 -27.94
CA TRP A 238 -9.03 31.99 -28.88
C TRP A 238 -9.49 32.01 -30.33
N HIS A 239 -10.36 31.07 -30.71
CA HIS A 239 -10.88 30.99 -32.06
C HIS A 239 -11.56 32.30 -32.49
N GLU A 240 -12.41 32.89 -31.62
CA GLU A 240 -13.12 34.14 -31.88
C GLU A 240 -12.18 35.37 -31.98
N ARG A 241 -11.03 35.34 -31.32
CA ARG A 241 -10.02 36.42 -31.44
C ARG A 241 -9.19 36.26 -32.71
N LEU A 242 -8.73 35.03 -32.98
CA LEU A 242 -7.95 34.71 -34.17
C LEU A 242 -8.77 34.88 -35.46
N SER A 243 -10.07 34.61 -35.43
CA SER A 243 -10.95 34.82 -36.59
C SER A 243 -11.17 36.29 -36.94
N ARG A 244 -10.71 37.24 -36.12
CA ARG A 244 -10.74 38.68 -36.47
C ARG A 244 -9.59 39.07 -37.40
N THR A 245 -8.47 38.36 -37.32
CA THR A 245 -7.23 38.70 -38.04
C THR A 245 -6.87 37.66 -39.09
N LEU A 246 -7.27 36.40 -38.90
CA LEU A 246 -6.93 35.26 -39.76
C LEU A 246 -8.17 34.63 -40.39
N THR A 247 -7.96 33.90 -41.49
CA THR A 247 -9.03 33.14 -42.14
C THR A 247 -9.56 32.02 -41.23
N PRO A 248 -10.84 31.60 -41.39
CA PRO A 248 -11.49 30.64 -40.50
C PRO A 248 -10.83 29.24 -40.44
N GLY A 249 -10.07 28.87 -41.47
CA GLY A 249 -9.27 27.63 -41.51
C GLY A 249 -8.10 27.71 -40.53
N TYR A 250 -7.24 28.72 -40.68
CA TYR A 250 -6.07 28.94 -39.81
C TYR A 250 -6.47 29.25 -38.37
N ALA A 251 -7.54 30.02 -38.15
CA ALA A 251 -8.05 30.29 -36.81
C ALA A 251 -8.54 29.02 -36.08
N ARG A 252 -9.03 28.00 -36.81
CA ARG A 252 -9.37 26.70 -36.21
C ARG A 252 -8.13 25.90 -35.84
N LEU A 253 -7.16 25.83 -36.75
CA LEU A 253 -5.91 25.09 -36.53
C LEU A 253 -5.12 25.68 -35.34
N LEU A 254 -4.92 27.00 -35.31
CA LEU A 254 -4.20 27.68 -34.23
C LEU A 254 -4.93 27.59 -32.89
N SER A 255 -6.27 27.54 -32.87
CA SER A 255 -7.01 27.32 -31.62
C SER A 255 -6.76 25.93 -31.01
N TRP A 256 -6.52 24.91 -31.85
CA TRP A 256 -6.10 23.59 -31.39
C TRP A 256 -4.62 23.57 -31.01
N ALA A 257 -3.77 24.25 -31.79
CA ALA A 257 -2.36 24.38 -31.49
C ALA A 257 -2.15 24.99 -30.09
N PHE A 258 -2.91 26.02 -29.71
CA PHE A 258 -2.84 26.62 -28.37
C PHE A 258 -3.09 25.60 -27.23
N LEU A 259 -3.93 24.59 -27.44
CA LEU A 259 -4.23 23.58 -26.44
C LEU A 259 -3.17 22.46 -26.40
N VAL A 260 -2.64 22.05 -27.56
CA VAL A 260 -1.77 20.86 -27.69
C VAL A 260 -0.29 21.21 -27.56
N VAL A 261 0.14 22.33 -28.16
CA VAL A 261 1.55 22.74 -28.24
C VAL A 261 2.21 22.87 -26.85
N PRO A 262 1.55 23.45 -25.82
CA PRO A 262 2.14 23.50 -24.48
C PRO A 262 2.46 22.13 -23.86
N TYR A 263 1.71 21.08 -24.20
CA TYR A 263 2.03 19.71 -23.77
C TYR A 263 3.14 19.06 -24.60
N ALA A 264 3.37 19.52 -25.83
CA ALA A 264 4.37 18.96 -26.76
C ALA A 264 5.75 19.65 -26.65
N LEU A 265 5.82 20.88 -26.14
CA LEU A 265 7.04 21.68 -26.03
C LEU A 265 8.00 21.26 -24.90
N GLY A 266 7.79 20.10 -24.28
CA GLY A 266 8.66 19.62 -23.19
C GLY A 266 8.46 20.35 -21.85
N LEU A 267 7.40 21.16 -21.69
CA LEU A 267 7.04 21.82 -20.42
C LEU A 267 6.46 20.85 -19.36
N GLY A 268 6.49 19.54 -19.64
CA GLY A 268 5.83 18.52 -18.86
C GLY A 268 4.30 18.56 -18.95
N LEU A 269 3.63 17.63 -18.28
CA LEU A 269 2.17 17.58 -18.25
C LEU A 269 1.57 18.50 -17.18
N ALA A 270 2.33 18.80 -16.12
CA ALA A 270 1.84 19.52 -14.95
C ALA A 270 1.62 21.03 -15.21
N LEU A 271 2.64 21.73 -15.72
CA LEU A 271 2.58 23.19 -15.91
C LEU A 271 1.47 23.62 -16.89
N PRO A 272 1.32 23.00 -18.08
CA PRO A 272 0.21 23.34 -18.98
C PRO A 272 -1.15 23.06 -18.34
N THR A 273 -1.29 21.95 -17.61
CA THR A 273 -2.54 21.60 -16.91
C THR A 273 -2.91 22.66 -15.88
N VAL A 274 -1.96 23.10 -15.04
CA VAL A 274 -2.16 24.16 -14.06
C VAL A 274 -2.58 25.46 -14.73
N ALA A 275 -1.85 25.89 -15.78
CA ALA A 275 -2.14 27.12 -16.50
C ALA A 275 -3.55 27.10 -17.12
N PHE A 276 -3.96 26.00 -17.76
CA PHE A 276 -5.28 25.87 -18.38
C PHE A 276 -6.42 25.78 -17.36
N LEU A 277 -6.23 25.07 -16.25
CA LEU A 277 -7.22 25.03 -15.18
C LEU A 277 -7.36 26.40 -14.49
N ALA A 278 -6.26 27.10 -14.24
CA ALA A 278 -6.27 28.46 -13.69
C ALA A 278 -6.95 29.45 -14.65
N PHE A 279 -6.70 29.31 -15.96
CA PHE A 279 -7.42 30.06 -16.98
C PHE A 279 -8.94 29.84 -16.92
N LEU A 280 -9.38 28.62 -16.63
CA LEU A 280 -10.78 28.27 -16.48
C LEU A 280 -11.39 28.67 -15.13
N TRP A 281 -10.64 29.28 -14.20
CA TRP A 281 -11.08 29.59 -12.83
C TRP A 281 -12.48 30.23 -12.72
N PRO A 282 -12.86 31.22 -13.55
CA PRO A 282 -14.20 31.82 -13.49
C PRO A 282 -15.34 30.82 -13.77
N LEU A 283 -15.05 29.76 -14.51
CA LEU A 283 -15.99 28.72 -14.97
C LEU A 283 -15.98 27.46 -14.11
N LEU A 284 -14.89 27.24 -13.35
CA LEU A 284 -14.74 26.07 -12.48
C LEU A 284 -15.69 26.14 -11.28
N LYS A 285 -16.28 24.99 -10.91
CA LYS A 285 -17.03 24.83 -9.66
C LYS A 285 -16.10 24.63 -8.47
N THR A 286 -16.64 24.73 -7.25
CA THR A 286 -15.88 24.58 -5.99
C THR A 286 -15.00 23.33 -5.94
N ALA A 287 -15.51 22.17 -6.37
CA ALA A 287 -14.72 20.93 -6.39
C ALA A 287 -13.59 20.93 -7.43
N GLU A 288 -13.81 21.52 -8.61
CA GLU A 288 -12.78 21.65 -9.66
C GLU A 288 -11.72 22.71 -9.25
N ARG A 289 -12.14 23.78 -8.56
CA ARG A 289 -11.23 24.76 -7.96
C ARG A 289 -10.38 24.13 -6.87
N ALA A 290 -10.99 23.32 -5.99
CA ALA A 290 -10.27 22.61 -4.94
C ALA A 290 -9.23 21.64 -5.53
N LEU A 291 -9.54 20.98 -6.66
CA LEU A 291 -8.56 20.14 -7.37
C LEU A 291 -7.38 20.97 -7.90
N LEU A 292 -7.63 22.12 -8.52
CA LEU A 292 -6.56 23.01 -8.98
C LEU A 292 -5.67 23.46 -7.81
N VAL A 293 -6.26 23.88 -6.70
CA VAL A 293 -5.50 24.27 -5.50
C VAL A 293 -4.69 23.09 -4.98
N ALA A 294 -5.27 21.88 -4.92
CA ALA A 294 -4.56 20.68 -4.51
C ALA A 294 -3.40 20.32 -5.46
N LEU A 295 -3.58 20.47 -6.78
CA LEU A 295 -2.53 20.24 -7.78
C LEU A 295 -1.39 21.24 -7.62
N VAL A 296 -1.70 22.54 -7.49
CA VAL A 296 -0.70 23.59 -7.28
C VAL A 296 0.05 23.36 -5.96
N ALA A 297 -0.68 23.10 -4.87
CA ALA A 297 -0.08 22.83 -3.57
C ALA A 297 0.83 21.59 -3.61
N THR A 298 0.40 20.52 -4.27
CA THR A 298 1.22 19.30 -4.44
C THR A 298 2.50 19.63 -5.22
N LEU A 299 2.40 20.29 -6.38
CA LEU A 299 3.55 20.63 -7.21
C LEU A 299 4.55 21.59 -6.54
N VAL A 300 4.05 22.56 -5.76
CA VAL A 300 4.90 23.48 -4.97
C VAL A 300 5.55 22.75 -3.79
N ALA A 301 4.87 21.76 -3.20
CA ALA A 301 5.39 20.98 -2.08
C ALA A 301 6.42 19.93 -2.53
N VAL A 302 6.36 19.41 -3.76
CA VAL A 302 7.26 18.34 -4.25
C VAL A 302 8.74 18.66 -4.00
N PRO A 303 9.29 19.84 -4.38
CA PRO A 303 10.69 20.16 -4.09
C PRO A 303 11.03 20.10 -2.60
N TRP A 304 10.15 20.61 -1.74
CA TRP A 304 10.33 20.58 -0.29
C TRP A 304 10.29 19.15 0.25
N ILE A 305 9.31 18.35 -0.18
CA ILE A 305 9.20 16.93 0.18
C ILE A 305 10.45 16.17 -0.25
N THR A 306 10.98 16.41 -1.46
CA THR A 306 12.18 15.72 -1.93
C THR A 306 13.44 16.08 -1.12
N VAL A 307 13.58 17.34 -0.71
CA VAL A 307 14.67 17.78 0.16
C VAL A 307 14.55 17.14 1.54
N GLU A 308 13.33 17.08 2.10
CA GLU A 308 13.10 16.45 3.41
C GLU A 308 13.30 14.93 3.36
N MET A 309 12.89 14.28 2.27
CA MET A 309 13.16 12.86 2.05
C MET A 309 14.66 12.59 1.92
N ASP A 310 15.38 13.44 1.20
CA ASP A 310 16.85 13.36 1.07
C ASP A 310 17.54 13.53 2.42
N ARG A 311 17.02 14.46 3.23
CA ARG A 311 17.45 14.74 4.58
C ARG A 311 17.35 13.50 5.48
N HIS A 312 16.17 12.87 5.52
CA HIS A 312 15.95 11.67 6.34
C HIS A 312 16.58 10.41 5.74
N ALA A 313 16.91 10.40 4.45
CA ALA A 313 17.62 9.29 3.84
C ALA A 313 19.13 9.28 4.12
N ALA A 314 19.70 10.42 4.53
CA ALA A 314 21.15 10.55 4.75
C ALA A 314 21.73 9.57 5.80
N PRO A 315 21.11 9.37 6.98
CA PRO A 315 21.50 8.35 7.96
C PRO A 315 21.66 6.94 7.40
N LEU A 316 20.92 6.61 6.35
CA LEU A 316 20.85 5.27 5.79
C LEU A 316 22.07 4.91 4.93
N GLN A 317 23.01 5.85 4.71
CA GLN A 317 24.15 5.68 3.80
C GLN A 317 25.51 5.78 4.49
N ASP A 318 25.79 4.88 5.45
CA ASP A 318 27.08 4.83 6.16
C ASP A 318 27.49 6.16 6.83
N ARG A 319 26.50 6.97 7.23
CA ARG A 319 26.66 8.30 7.84
C ARG A 319 26.07 8.33 9.24
N GLU A 320 26.31 9.44 9.94
CA GLU A 320 25.65 9.72 11.22
C GLU A 320 24.13 9.58 11.11
N PRO A 321 23.45 9.04 12.15
CA PRO A 321 24.02 8.49 13.38
C PRO A 321 24.45 7.01 13.27
N PHE A 322 24.14 6.29 12.17
CA PHE A 322 24.26 4.83 12.15
C PHE A 322 25.59 4.29 11.64
N TYR A 323 26.29 4.99 10.73
CA TYR A 323 27.55 4.54 10.14
C TYR A 323 27.54 3.10 9.58
N GLY A 324 26.40 2.67 9.03
CA GLY A 324 26.25 1.33 8.44
C GLY A 324 25.93 0.23 9.46
N VAL A 325 25.81 0.56 10.76
CA VAL A 325 25.51 -0.43 11.82
C VAL A 325 24.23 -1.20 11.55
N MET A 326 23.23 -0.58 10.92
CA MET A 326 21.95 -1.23 10.58
C MET A 326 22.09 -2.45 9.65
N ALA A 327 23.16 -2.51 8.85
CA ALA A 327 23.39 -3.62 7.93
C ALA A 327 24.13 -4.81 8.58
N LEU A 328 24.76 -4.60 9.75
CA LEU A 328 25.64 -5.58 10.38
C LEU A 328 24.91 -6.82 10.92
N GLU A 329 23.61 -6.73 11.24
CA GLU A 329 22.83 -7.83 11.84
C GLU A 329 22.97 -9.14 11.07
N ASN A 330 23.01 -9.06 9.73
CA ASN A 330 23.03 -10.22 8.84
C ASN A 330 24.35 -10.34 8.06
N GLU A 331 25.34 -9.49 8.35
CA GLU A 331 26.64 -9.56 7.70
C GLU A 331 27.57 -10.53 8.46
N PRO A 332 28.30 -11.40 7.74
CA PRO A 332 29.30 -12.25 8.37
C PRO A 332 30.42 -11.39 8.96
N TYR A 333 31.06 -11.91 10.01
CA TYR A 333 32.20 -11.24 10.64
C TYR A 333 33.30 -10.91 9.62
N SER A 334 33.79 -9.66 9.67
CA SER A 334 34.88 -9.16 8.85
C SER A 334 35.86 -8.36 9.71
N PRO A 335 37.15 -8.76 9.79
CA PRO A 335 38.15 -8.02 10.55
C PRO A 335 38.31 -6.57 10.09
N ALA A 336 38.18 -6.32 8.79
CA ALA A 336 38.24 -4.97 8.22
C ALA A 336 37.08 -4.10 8.71
N GLN A 337 35.88 -4.68 8.84
CA GLN A 337 34.70 -3.98 9.34
C GLN A 337 34.81 -3.69 10.84
N GLN A 338 35.31 -4.63 11.64
CA GLN A 338 35.61 -4.38 13.06
C GLN A 338 36.64 -3.25 13.20
N GLN A 339 37.73 -3.26 12.41
CA GLN A 339 38.74 -2.22 12.47
C GLN A 339 38.18 -0.83 12.09
N ARG A 340 37.29 -0.78 11.08
CA ARG A 340 36.57 0.44 10.70
C ARG A 340 35.71 0.96 11.85
N LEU A 341 34.93 0.09 12.49
CA LEU A 341 34.08 0.45 13.63
C LEU A 341 34.91 0.84 14.86
N ALA A 342 36.07 0.25 15.08
CA ALA A 342 37.00 0.64 16.15
C ALA A 342 37.60 2.04 15.92
N ALA A 343 37.91 2.38 14.66
CA ALA A 343 38.33 3.74 14.30
C ALA A 343 37.18 4.74 14.49
N LEU A 344 35.97 4.40 14.06
CA LEU A 344 34.78 5.23 14.23
C LEU A 344 34.39 5.39 15.70
N GLY A 345 34.51 4.35 16.53
CA GLY A 345 34.21 4.40 17.96
C GLY A 345 35.16 5.31 18.72
N ARG A 346 36.43 5.39 18.28
CA ARG A 346 37.40 6.37 18.80
C ARG A 346 37.12 7.79 18.33
N ALA A 347 36.70 7.97 17.08
CA ALA A 347 36.35 9.28 16.53
C ALA A 347 35.04 9.83 17.10
N HIS A 348 34.08 8.95 17.41
CA HIS A 348 32.74 9.29 17.88
C HIS A 348 32.38 8.51 19.16
N PRO A 349 33.08 8.75 20.29
CA PRO A 349 32.90 7.99 21.53
C PRO A 349 31.55 8.20 22.23
N GLY A 350 30.77 9.19 21.79
CA GLY A 350 29.40 9.46 22.26
C GLY A 350 28.31 8.88 21.36
N ASN A 351 28.65 8.14 20.30
CA ASN A 351 27.66 7.54 19.42
C ASN A 351 27.35 6.10 19.84
N PRO A 352 26.13 5.81 20.35
CA PRO A 352 25.82 4.50 20.88
C PRO A 352 25.72 3.41 19.80
N PHE A 353 25.27 3.74 18.58
CA PHE A 353 25.20 2.78 17.48
C PHE A 353 26.59 2.29 17.09
N VAL A 354 27.57 3.18 17.02
CA VAL A 354 28.95 2.82 16.68
C VAL A 354 29.56 1.96 17.79
N GLN A 355 29.33 2.29 19.06
CA GLN A 355 29.81 1.49 20.19
C GLN A 355 29.16 0.10 20.19
N PHE A 356 27.85 0.01 19.99
CA PHE A 356 27.16 -1.27 19.84
C PHE A 356 27.68 -2.07 18.64
N GLY A 357 27.83 -1.45 17.47
CA GLY A 357 28.34 -2.11 16.27
C GLY A 357 29.77 -2.63 16.45
N LEU A 358 30.63 -1.87 17.14
CA LEU A 358 31.97 -2.32 17.52
C LEU A 358 31.88 -3.52 18.47
N ALA A 359 31.04 -3.44 19.50
CA ALA A 359 30.86 -4.52 20.47
C ALA A 359 30.37 -5.81 19.79
N TRP A 360 29.38 -5.69 18.92
CA TRP A 360 28.82 -6.79 18.13
C TRP A 360 29.88 -7.44 17.24
N THR A 361 30.62 -6.65 16.46
CA THR A 361 31.63 -7.21 15.54
C THR A 361 32.83 -7.80 16.29
N ALA A 362 33.27 -7.18 17.39
CA ALA A 362 34.32 -7.72 18.26
C ALA A 362 33.90 -9.04 18.93
N ARG A 363 32.64 -9.13 19.40
CA ARG A 363 32.03 -10.34 19.96
C ARG A 363 31.97 -11.49 18.96
N LEU A 364 31.64 -11.20 17.69
CA LEU A 364 31.68 -12.19 16.61
C LEU A 364 33.11 -12.59 16.23
N GLY A 365 34.05 -11.65 16.33
CA GLY A 365 35.49 -11.88 16.09
C GLY A 365 36.23 -12.59 17.24
N GLY A 366 35.59 -12.75 18.40
CA GLY A 366 36.19 -13.34 19.60
C GLY A 366 37.08 -12.39 20.42
N ASP A 367 37.15 -11.10 20.06
CA ASP A 367 37.82 -10.08 20.87
C ASP A 367 36.90 -9.62 21.99
N LEU A 368 36.80 -10.46 23.03
CA LEU A 368 35.92 -10.25 24.18
C LEU A 368 36.29 -8.97 24.96
N SER A 369 37.58 -8.62 25.01
CA SER A 369 38.06 -7.41 25.70
C SER A 369 37.53 -6.12 25.07
N THR A 370 37.60 -6.02 23.74
CA THR A 370 37.03 -4.88 23.00
C THR A 370 35.51 -4.89 23.08
N ALA A 371 34.89 -6.08 23.01
CA ALA A 371 33.44 -6.22 23.11
C ALA A 371 32.91 -5.74 24.48
N GLU A 372 33.53 -6.13 25.59
CA GLU A 372 33.15 -5.71 26.93
C GLU A 372 33.24 -4.18 27.08
N GLY A 373 34.36 -3.58 26.68
CA GLY A 373 34.56 -2.14 26.76
C GLY A 373 33.54 -1.35 25.91
N ALA A 374 33.28 -1.82 24.70
CA ALA A 374 32.32 -1.19 23.79
C ALA A 374 30.87 -1.36 24.25
N TYR A 375 30.47 -2.53 24.79
CA TYR A 375 29.13 -2.72 25.36
C TYR A 375 28.91 -1.89 26.62
N ARG A 376 29.90 -1.79 27.52
CA ARG A 376 29.82 -0.87 28.67
C ARG A 376 29.59 0.56 28.21
N ARG A 377 30.32 1.00 27.18
CA ARG A 377 30.15 2.34 26.63
C ARG A 377 28.79 2.55 25.96
N ALA A 378 28.30 1.55 25.23
CA ALA A 378 26.95 1.58 24.65
C ALA A 378 25.87 1.69 25.75
N LEU A 379 26.05 0.98 26.85
CA LEU A 379 25.14 0.96 27.99
C LEU A 379 25.16 2.26 28.81
N GLU A 380 26.31 2.95 28.90
CA GLU A 380 26.37 4.31 29.45
C GLU A 380 25.53 5.30 28.64
N LEU A 381 25.43 5.08 27.32
CA LEU A 381 24.66 5.91 26.39
C LEU A 381 23.19 5.47 26.28
N TRP A 382 22.90 4.19 26.50
CA TRP A 382 21.56 3.60 26.56
C TRP A 382 21.31 2.93 27.92
N PRO A 383 21.14 3.72 29.00
CA PRO A 383 20.88 3.17 30.32
C PRO A 383 19.54 2.42 30.32
N GLY A 384 19.54 1.17 30.79
CA GLY A 384 18.35 0.33 30.88
C GLY A 384 17.97 -0.40 29.59
N ASP A 385 18.84 -0.43 28.57
CA ASP A 385 18.62 -1.33 27.43
C ASP A 385 18.89 -2.78 27.84
N ASP A 386 17.83 -3.58 27.84
CA ASP A 386 17.86 -4.98 28.27
C ASP A 386 18.68 -5.87 27.32
N ARG A 387 18.73 -5.54 26.03
CA ARG A 387 19.45 -6.33 25.02
C ARG A 387 20.96 -6.11 25.09
N VAL A 388 21.39 -4.85 25.19
CA VAL A 388 22.79 -4.48 25.40
C VAL A 388 23.28 -5.00 26.75
N THR A 389 22.44 -4.94 27.79
CA THR A 389 22.74 -5.49 29.10
C THR A 389 22.90 -7.02 29.05
N ASN A 390 22.00 -7.73 28.36
CA ASN A 390 22.11 -9.18 28.12
C ASN A 390 23.41 -9.52 27.37
N ASP A 391 23.73 -8.81 26.30
CA ASP A 391 24.88 -9.13 25.45
C ASP A 391 26.22 -8.84 26.14
N LEU A 392 26.27 -7.87 27.05
CA LEU A 392 27.40 -7.70 27.97
C LEU A 392 27.54 -8.92 28.90
N GLY A 393 26.42 -9.44 29.45
CA GLY A 393 26.40 -10.69 30.19
C GLY A 393 26.90 -11.89 29.37
N ASN A 394 26.57 -11.94 28.08
CA ASN A 394 27.07 -12.97 27.16
C ASN A 394 28.59 -12.90 27.01
N VAL A 395 29.16 -11.71 26.81
CA VAL A 395 30.63 -11.52 26.76
C VAL A 395 31.28 -12.03 28.04
N LEU A 396 30.77 -11.63 29.21
CA LEU A 396 31.31 -12.06 30.51
C LEU A 396 31.20 -13.59 30.72
N THR A 397 30.11 -14.19 30.25
CA THR A 397 29.92 -15.65 30.28
C THR A 397 30.97 -16.35 29.43
N LEU A 398 31.30 -15.81 28.26
CA LEU A 398 32.34 -16.35 27.38
C LEU A 398 33.76 -16.17 27.94
N GLU A 399 33.97 -15.11 28.73
CA GLU A 399 35.21 -14.91 29.50
C GLU A 399 35.31 -15.82 30.75
N GLY A 400 34.23 -16.54 31.10
CA GLY A 400 34.16 -17.39 32.29
C GLY A 400 33.83 -16.63 33.59
N ARG A 401 33.50 -15.34 33.50
CA ARG A 401 33.15 -14.47 34.64
C ARG A 401 31.66 -14.58 34.97
N TYR A 402 31.25 -15.78 35.38
CA TYR A 402 29.84 -16.13 35.55
C TYR A 402 29.13 -15.30 36.63
N ASP A 403 29.80 -14.99 37.74
CA ASP A 403 29.19 -14.22 38.83
C ASP A 403 28.74 -12.84 38.36
N GLU A 404 29.60 -12.11 37.64
CA GLU A 404 29.26 -10.82 37.05
C GLU A 404 28.18 -10.98 35.97
N ALA A 405 28.28 -12.00 35.12
CA ALA A 405 27.28 -12.25 34.09
C ALA A 405 25.87 -12.42 34.65
N LEU A 406 25.72 -13.12 35.79
CA LEU A 406 24.42 -13.29 36.45
C LEU A 406 23.81 -11.95 36.87
N GLU A 407 24.60 -11.02 37.39
CA GLU A 407 24.12 -9.69 37.76
C GLU A 407 23.58 -8.94 36.53
N TYR A 408 24.28 -9.00 35.39
CA TYR A 408 23.83 -8.37 34.16
C TYR A 408 22.57 -9.04 33.60
N TYR A 409 22.47 -10.37 33.59
CA TYR A 409 21.24 -11.04 33.16
C TYR A 409 20.04 -10.71 34.05
N GLN A 410 20.24 -10.69 35.37
CA GLN A 410 19.20 -10.28 36.32
C GLN A 410 18.77 -8.83 36.10
N ARG A 411 19.71 -7.94 35.78
CA ARG A 411 19.39 -6.55 35.45
C ARG A 411 18.62 -6.43 34.14
N ALA A 412 19.01 -7.16 33.09
CA ALA A 412 18.27 -7.20 31.83
C ALA A 412 16.82 -7.71 32.04
N ILE A 413 16.63 -8.71 32.91
CA ILE A 413 15.30 -9.21 33.29
C ILE A 413 14.52 -8.18 34.11
N ALA A 414 15.17 -7.43 35.00
CA ALA A 414 14.53 -6.37 35.76
C ALA A 414 14.05 -5.22 34.86
N ASP A 415 14.88 -4.86 33.87
CA ASP A 415 14.55 -3.83 32.87
C ASP A 415 13.43 -4.31 31.92
N ASN A 416 13.47 -5.60 31.52
CA ASN A 416 12.45 -6.23 30.69
C ASN A 416 12.14 -7.68 31.11
N PRO A 417 11.08 -7.91 31.89
CA PRO A 417 10.67 -9.25 32.33
C PRO A 417 10.19 -10.18 31.20
N SER A 418 10.02 -9.66 29.98
CA SER A 418 9.66 -10.46 28.79
C SER A 418 10.86 -10.82 27.92
N ASN A 419 12.09 -10.55 28.35
CA ASN A 419 13.29 -10.91 27.61
C ASN A 419 13.64 -12.41 27.78
N ALA A 420 13.09 -13.24 26.89
CA ALA A 420 13.32 -14.69 26.91
C ALA A 420 14.80 -15.09 26.76
N ALA A 421 15.60 -14.32 26.00
CA ALA A 421 17.02 -14.61 25.81
C ALA A 421 17.81 -14.38 27.11
N ALA A 422 17.48 -13.34 27.89
CA ALA A 422 18.11 -13.10 29.18
C ALA A 422 17.86 -14.25 30.18
N TYR A 423 16.64 -14.80 30.22
CA TYR A 423 16.33 -15.99 31.01
C TYR A 423 17.10 -17.24 30.52
N LEU A 424 17.19 -17.41 29.20
CA LEU A 424 17.95 -18.51 28.60
C LEU A 424 19.44 -18.42 28.99
N ASN A 425 20.05 -17.25 28.81
CA ASN A 425 21.46 -17.03 29.12
C ASN A 425 21.75 -17.11 30.63
N LEU A 426 20.83 -16.62 31.47
CA LEU A 426 20.87 -16.81 32.91
C LEU A 426 20.93 -18.30 33.27
N SER A 427 20.06 -19.12 32.67
CA SER A 427 20.05 -20.57 32.91
C SER A 427 21.38 -21.23 32.52
N GLN A 428 22.01 -20.77 31.44
CA GLN A 428 23.30 -21.29 30.98
C GLN A 428 24.42 -20.92 31.95
N ALA A 429 24.48 -19.67 32.42
CA ALA A 429 25.46 -19.24 33.40
C ALA A 429 25.28 -19.96 34.75
N GLN A 430 24.04 -20.16 35.22
CA GLN A 430 23.73 -20.92 36.43
C GLN A 430 24.14 -22.40 36.31
N THR A 431 23.89 -23.02 35.14
CA THR A 431 24.32 -24.40 34.87
C THR A 431 25.84 -24.53 34.96
N ARG A 432 26.60 -23.55 34.42
CA ARG A 432 28.07 -23.52 34.51
C ARG A 432 28.59 -23.31 35.94
N ARG A 433 27.77 -22.73 36.82
CA ARG A 433 28.03 -22.62 38.26
C ARG A 433 27.48 -23.78 39.10
N TYR A 434 26.93 -24.82 38.46
CA TYR A 434 26.28 -25.96 39.12
C TYR A 434 25.02 -25.61 39.93
N ASP A 435 24.41 -24.43 39.72
CA ASP A 435 23.10 -24.07 40.26
C ASP A 435 21.98 -24.60 39.35
N PHE A 436 21.74 -25.90 39.41
CA PHE A 436 20.76 -26.58 38.56
C PHE A 436 19.31 -26.17 38.86
N ARG A 437 19.02 -25.78 40.11
CA ARG A 437 17.67 -25.35 40.49
C ARG A 437 17.34 -24.01 39.86
N GLY A 438 18.20 -23.01 40.06
CA GLY A 438 18.02 -21.70 39.43
C GLY A 438 17.98 -21.81 37.91
N ALA A 439 18.86 -22.63 37.34
CA ALA A 439 18.89 -22.86 35.90
C ALA A 439 17.56 -23.42 35.36
N SER A 440 16.97 -24.42 36.03
CA SER A 440 15.69 -25.00 35.62
C SER A 440 14.54 -23.99 35.71
N GLU A 441 14.52 -23.15 36.75
CA GLU A 441 13.51 -22.10 36.92
C GLU A 441 13.63 -21.05 35.80
N ALA A 442 14.84 -20.54 35.55
CA ALA A 442 15.11 -19.58 34.48
C ALA A 442 14.78 -20.15 33.09
N LEU A 443 15.12 -21.41 32.84
CA LEU A 443 14.82 -22.08 31.57
C LEU A 443 13.31 -22.26 31.36
N SER A 444 12.56 -22.59 32.42
CA SER A 444 11.09 -22.67 32.38
C SER A 444 10.47 -21.32 32.04
N HIS A 445 11.01 -20.21 32.58
CA HIS A 445 10.57 -18.86 32.23
C HIS A 445 10.87 -18.52 30.77
N ALA A 446 12.09 -18.81 30.28
CA ALA A 446 12.45 -18.62 28.88
C ALA A 446 11.48 -19.36 27.95
N SER A 447 11.18 -20.63 28.26
CA SER A 447 10.24 -21.45 27.49
C SER A 447 8.81 -20.92 27.50
N ALA A 448 8.36 -20.31 28.60
CA ALA A 448 7.04 -19.74 28.71
C ALA A 448 6.88 -18.45 27.88
N LEU A 449 7.98 -17.70 27.70
CA LEU A 449 8.02 -16.47 26.92
C LEU A 449 8.21 -16.73 25.42
N ASP A 450 9.17 -17.57 25.06
CA ASP A 450 9.49 -17.91 23.67
C ASP A 450 9.97 -19.37 23.54
N PHE A 451 9.01 -20.26 23.29
CA PHE A 451 9.28 -21.68 23.08
C PHE A 451 10.10 -21.93 21.80
N ASP A 452 9.91 -21.12 20.76
CA ASP A 452 10.60 -21.29 19.48
C ASP A 452 12.07 -20.90 19.57
N LEU A 453 12.39 -19.85 20.32
CA LEU A 453 13.76 -19.50 20.69
C LEU A 453 14.45 -20.66 21.42
N LEU A 454 13.81 -21.23 22.45
CA LEU A 454 14.41 -22.34 23.17
C LEU A 454 14.65 -23.55 22.26
N ARG A 455 13.68 -23.86 21.40
CA ARG A 455 13.78 -24.96 20.44
C ARG A 455 14.95 -24.77 19.46
N SER A 456 15.22 -23.54 19.00
CA SER A 456 16.36 -23.28 18.11
C SER A 456 17.70 -23.54 18.79
N PHE A 457 17.87 -23.10 20.04
CA PHE A 457 19.12 -23.29 20.79
C PHE A 457 19.31 -24.72 21.32
N GLN A 458 18.23 -25.44 21.61
CA GLN A 458 18.31 -26.87 21.99
C GLN A 458 18.89 -27.73 20.87
N GLY A 459 18.65 -27.37 19.60
CA GLY A 459 19.27 -28.04 18.45
C GLY A 459 20.80 -27.88 18.41
N GLU A 460 21.31 -26.79 18.98
CA GLU A 460 22.74 -26.45 19.04
C GLU A 460 23.43 -26.95 20.32
N ALA A 461 22.67 -27.49 21.28
CA ALA A 461 23.20 -27.91 22.56
C ALA A 461 24.34 -28.94 22.41
N THR A 462 25.40 -28.77 23.19
CA THR A 462 26.50 -29.73 23.31
C THR A 462 26.02 -31.02 24.00
N ASP A 463 26.80 -32.10 23.94
CA ASP A 463 26.46 -33.38 24.60
C ASP A 463 26.29 -33.24 26.13
N SER A 464 26.85 -32.18 26.71
CA SER A 464 26.68 -31.81 28.12
C SER A 464 25.39 -31.03 28.42
N GLY A 465 24.54 -30.79 27.42
CA GLY A 465 23.30 -30.02 27.55
C GLY A 465 23.49 -28.50 27.62
N VAL A 466 24.73 -28.01 27.48
CA VAL A 466 25.04 -26.58 27.47
C VAL A 466 24.77 -26.01 26.09
N MET A 467 23.93 -24.99 26.03
CA MET A 467 23.57 -24.23 24.84
C MET A 467 24.54 -23.04 24.65
N THR A 468 24.61 -22.55 23.43
CA THR A 468 25.29 -21.29 23.08
C THR A 468 24.56 -20.11 23.74
N VAL A 469 25.30 -19.02 24.00
CA VAL A 469 24.67 -17.78 24.46
C VAL A 469 23.83 -17.18 23.34
N ALA A 470 22.65 -16.68 23.68
CA ALA A 470 21.73 -16.01 22.76
C ALA A 470 22.04 -14.52 22.71
N ASP A 471 22.70 -14.09 21.64
CA ASP A 471 22.97 -12.67 21.36
C ASP A 471 21.70 -11.95 20.87
N GLN A 472 21.55 -10.66 21.15
CA GLN A 472 20.37 -9.87 20.82
C GLN A 472 20.67 -8.60 20.04
N TRP A 473 20.25 -8.57 18.78
CA TRP A 473 20.34 -7.34 17.99
C TRP A 473 19.50 -6.19 18.57
N LEU A 474 19.90 -4.93 18.33
CA LEU A 474 19.16 -3.75 18.79
C LEU A 474 17.69 -3.75 18.34
N SER A 475 16.81 -3.23 19.19
CA SER A 475 15.39 -3.12 18.82
C SER A 475 15.18 -2.06 17.72
N PRO A 476 14.23 -2.26 16.79
CA PRO A 476 13.91 -1.27 15.76
C PRO A 476 13.57 0.12 16.30
N ARG A 477 13.12 0.20 17.57
CA ARG A 477 12.80 1.46 18.25
C ARG A 477 14.01 2.39 18.34
N HIS A 478 15.21 1.87 18.59
CA HIS A 478 16.44 2.67 18.64
C HIS A 478 16.72 3.35 17.30
N PHE A 479 16.61 2.59 16.21
CA PHE A 479 16.84 3.11 14.88
C PHE A 479 15.77 4.13 14.48
N TRP A 480 14.48 3.87 14.79
CA TRP A 480 13.42 4.83 14.52
C TRP A 480 13.53 6.12 15.34
N SER A 481 13.83 6.04 16.65
CA SER A 481 13.99 7.24 17.48
C SER A 481 15.14 8.10 16.97
N ALA A 482 16.29 7.48 16.71
CA ALA A 482 17.45 8.19 16.15
C ALA A 482 17.15 8.79 14.77
N LEU A 483 16.42 8.09 13.90
CA LEU A 483 16.05 8.61 12.58
C LEU A 483 15.11 9.83 12.66
N MET A 484 14.21 9.86 13.65
CA MET A 484 13.27 10.97 13.86
C MET A 484 13.90 12.17 14.57
N GLU A 485 14.84 11.94 15.49
CA GLU A 485 15.53 12.98 16.24
C GLU A 485 16.72 13.59 15.47
N TYR A 486 17.25 12.87 14.48
CA TYR A 486 18.44 13.31 13.75
C TYR A 486 18.20 14.60 12.97
N GLN A 487 19.04 15.60 13.27
CA GLN A 487 19.11 16.86 12.54
C GLN A 487 20.39 16.87 11.68
N PRO A 488 20.29 16.58 10.38
CA PRO A 488 21.47 16.56 9.52
C PRO A 488 22.04 17.95 9.29
N PRO A 489 23.35 18.01 9.01
CA PRO A 489 24.02 19.26 8.68
C PRO A 489 23.48 19.87 7.37
N PRO A 490 23.46 21.21 7.25
CA PRO A 490 22.86 21.93 6.12
C PRO A 490 23.55 21.68 4.76
N ALA A 491 24.74 21.07 4.75
CA ALA A 491 25.54 20.79 3.55
C ALA A 491 25.75 19.28 3.30
N ALA A 492 24.79 18.43 3.70
CA ALA A 492 24.88 17.00 3.42
C ALA A 492 24.83 16.75 1.89
N ARG A 493 25.73 15.89 1.39
CA ARG A 493 25.65 15.38 0.02
C ARG A 493 24.29 14.67 -0.17
N PRO A 494 23.64 14.83 -1.33
CA PRO A 494 22.34 14.22 -1.54
C PRO A 494 22.41 12.70 -1.37
N ALA A 495 21.44 12.16 -0.64
CA ALA A 495 21.27 10.75 -0.37
C ALA A 495 20.35 10.06 -1.40
N LEU A 496 19.39 10.78 -1.98
CA LEU A 496 18.47 10.20 -2.97
C LEU A 496 19.19 9.86 -4.29
N PRO A 497 18.79 8.75 -4.95
CA PRO A 497 19.31 8.36 -6.25
C PRO A 497 19.20 9.49 -7.30
N PRO A 498 20.15 9.57 -8.26
CA PRO A 498 20.14 10.61 -9.30
C PRO A 498 18.84 10.69 -10.11
N ALA A 499 18.20 9.53 -10.38
CA ALA A 499 16.95 9.42 -11.12
C ALA A 499 15.77 10.24 -10.54
N TRP A 500 15.84 10.60 -9.26
CA TRP A 500 14.88 11.50 -8.61
C TRP A 500 15.28 12.97 -8.70
N ARG A 501 16.57 13.26 -8.57
CA ARG A 501 17.11 14.63 -8.58
C ARG A 501 17.13 15.25 -9.97
N GLU A 502 17.28 14.43 -11.01
CA GLU A 502 17.33 14.87 -12.40
C GLU A 502 15.94 15.25 -12.97
N ARG A 503 14.86 14.96 -12.24
CA ARG A 503 13.52 15.38 -12.65
C ARG A 503 13.35 16.88 -12.48
N VAL A 504 12.77 17.53 -13.49
CA VAL A 504 12.54 18.98 -13.50
C VAL A 504 11.66 19.41 -12.33
N GLU A 505 10.71 18.58 -11.92
CA GLU A 505 9.82 18.80 -10.77
C GLU A 505 10.57 18.85 -9.43
N CYS A 506 11.79 18.31 -9.36
CA CYS A 506 12.64 18.25 -8.18
C CYS A 506 13.73 19.33 -8.19
N SER A 507 13.73 20.26 -9.17
CA SER A 507 14.76 21.30 -9.34
C SER A 507 14.76 22.40 -8.26
N GLY A 508 13.99 22.24 -7.18
CA GLY A 508 13.97 23.15 -6.04
C GLY A 508 12.92 24.25 -6.15
N TRP A 509 13.21 25.38 -5.48
CA TRP A 509 12.34 26.56 -5.46
C TRP A 509 12.03 27.18 -6.85
N PRO A 510 12.90 27.12 -7.88
CA PRO A 510 12.57 27.68 -9.20
C PRO A 510 11.35 27.00 -9.84
N PHE A 511 11.21 25.68 -9.67
CA PHE A 511 10.03 24.95 -10.14
C PHE A 511 8.76 25.41 -9.43
N GLY A 512 8.80 25.56 -8.10
CA GLY A 512 7.67 26.07 -7.32
C GLY A 512 7.23 27.46 -7.79
N LEU A 513 8.18 28.36 -8.07
CA LEU A 513 7.87 29.68 -8.64
C LEU A 513 7.30 29.59 -10.06
N ALA A 514 7.80 28.70 -10.91
CA ALA A 514 7.25 28.49 -12.24
C ALA A 514 5.80 27.98 -12.18
N VAL A 515 5.49 27.08 -11.24
CA VAL A 515 4.12 26.59 -10.99
C VAL A 515 3.22 27.75 -10.54
N LEU A 516 3.61 28.51 -9.53
CA LEU A 516 2.84 29.67 -9.04
C LEU A 516 2.67 30.74 -10.13
N GLY A 517 3.74 31.04 -10.86
CA GLY A 517 3.74 31.98 -11.99
C GLY A 517 2.78 31.53 -13.09
N SER A 518 2.79 30.24 -13.47
CA SER A 518 1.86 29.68 -14.46
C SER A 518 0.40 29.74 -13.99
N ALA A 519 0.15 29.48 -12.71
CA ALA A 519 -1.19 29.57 -12.12
C ALA A 519 -1.70 31.02 -12.09
N LEU A 520 -0.86 31.97 -11.67
CA LEU A 520 -1.20 33.39 -11.62
C LEU A 520 -1.41 33.98 -13.02
N ALA A 521 -0.52 33.66 -13.96
CA ALA A 521 -0.66 34.09 -15.36
C ALA A 521 -1.93 33.52 -15.99
N GLY A 522 -2.20 32.22 -15.78
CA GLY A 522 -3.43 31.57 -16.22
C GLY A 522 -4.67 32.25 -15.63
N LEU A 523 -4.70 32.48 -14.32
CA LEU A 523 -5.79 33.16 -13.61
C LEU A 523 -6.03 34.57 -14.15
N LEU A 524 -4.97 35.38 -14.26
CA LEU A 524 -5.05 36.75 -14.78
C LEU A 524 -5.60 36.76 -16.21
N PHE A 525 -5.03 35.94 -17.10
CA PHE A 525 -5.46 35.86 -18.49
C PHE A 525 -6.89 35.35 -18.61
N GLY A 526 -7.29 34.38 -17.78
CA GLY A 526 -8.66 33.86 -17.69
C GLY A 526 -9.67 34.94 -17.27
N ILE A 527 -9.35 35.74 -16.25
CA ILE A 527 -10.20 36.85 -15.79
C ILE A 527 -10.33 37.92 -16.89
N LEU A 528 -9.23 38.34 -17.49
CA LEU A 528 -9.22 39.34 -18.56
C LEU A 528 -10.03 38.87 -19.78
N MET A 529 -9.86 37.61 -20.18
CA MET A 529 -10.60 36.98 -21.27
C MET A 529 -12.10 36.94 -20.97
N HIS A 530 -12.49 36.46 -19.79
CA HIS A 530 -13.90 36.28 -19.45
C HIS A 530 -14.63 37.60 -19.18
N ARG A 531 -13.91 38.65 -18.73
CA ARG A 531 -14.45 40.02 -18.67
C ARG A 531 -14.77 40.58 -20.06
N GLY A 532 -13.89 40.37 -21.03
CA GLY A 532 -14.09 40.85 -22.40
C GLY A 532 -15.12 40.03 -23.21
N LEU A 533 -15.18 38.72 -22.98
CA LEU A 533 -16.03 37.77 -23.72
C LEU A 533 -16.67 36.76 -22.74
N PRO A 534 -17.77 37.12 -22.07
CA PRO A 534 -18.43 36.19 -21.16
C PRO A 534 -19.01 35.00 -21.94
N LEU A 535 -18.56 33.80 -21.56
CA LEU A 535 -19.00 32.54 -22.16
C LEU A 535 -20.31 32.08 -21.51
N ARG A 536 -21.25 31.64 -22.35
CA ARG A 536 -22.52 31.03 -21.94
C ARG A 536 -22.67 29.70 -22.67
N HIS A 537 -23.59 28.88 -22.19
CA HIS A 537 -23.97 27.64 -22.86
C HIS A 537 -25.30 27.86 -23.56
N CYS A 538 -25.43 27.37 -24.78
CA CYS A 538 -26.71 27.35 -25.48
C CYS A 538 -27.73 26.58 -24.63
N ALA A 539 -28.87 27.20 -24.31
CA ALA A 539 -29.92 26.58 -23.50
C ALA A 539 -30.45 25.26 -24.10
N HIS A 540 -30.34 25.15 -25.43
CA HIS A 540 -30.82 24.01 -26.17
C HIS A 540 -29.79 22.87 -26.29
N CYS A 541 -28.69 23.11 -27.02
CA CYS A 541 -27.69 22.10 -27.36
C CYS A 541 -26.51 22.04 -26.39
N GLY A 542 -26.34 23.02 -25.50
CA GLY A 542 -25.21 23.10 -24.58
C GLY A 542 -23.89 23.55 -25.22
N ARG A 543 -23.88 23.91 -26.50
CA ARG A 543 -22.68 24.45 -27.17
C ARG A 543 -22.24 25.76 -26.52
N VAL A 544 -20.93 25.94 -26.35
CA VAL A 544 -20.35 27.18 -25.83
C VAL A 544 -20.60 28.31 -26.83
N VAL A 545 -21.18 29.41 -26.35
CA VAL A 545 -21.50 30.62 -27.12
C VAL A 545 -21.07 31.86 -26.34
N CYS A 546 -20.44 32.82 -27.00
CA CYS A 546 -20.16 34.14 -26.43
C CYS A 546 -21.30 35.13 -26.73
N ARG A 547 -21.25 36.34 -26.17
CA ARG A 547 -22.24 37.41 -26.43
C ARG A 547 -22.41 37.75 -27.93
N ARG A 548 -21.38 37.53 -28.76
CA ARG A 548 -21.41 37.83 -30.21
C ARG A 548 -21.98 36.70 -31.06
N CYS A 549 -21.71 35.44 -30.70
CA CYS A 549 -22.22 34.27 -31.41
C CYS A 549 -23.62 33.86 -30.94
N ALA A 550 -24.03 34.29 -29.75
CA ALA A 550 -25.32 33.96 -29.18
C ALA A 550 -26.42 34.86 -29.77
N GLU A 551 -27.44 34.24 -30.35
CA GLU A 551 -28.70 34.92 -30.63
C GLU A 551 -29.54 34.91 -29.34
N ARG A 552 -29.89 36.11 -28.86
CA ARG A 552 -30.72 36.26 -27.66
C ARG A 552 -32.18 36.20 -28.05
N ARG A 553 -32.91 35.24 -27.47
CA ARG A 553 -34.38 35.20 -27.52
C ARG A 553 -34.91 34.97 -26.10
N ARG A 554 -35.75 35.87 -25.61
CA ARG A 554 -36.46 35.79 -24.31
C ARG A 554 -35.58 35.33 -23.13
N ALA A 555 -34.54 36.10 -22.83
CA ALA A 555 -33.56 35.90 -21.74
C ALA A 555 -32.60 34.70 -21.85
N GLU A 556 -32.78 33.79 -22.80
CA GLU A 556 -31.89 32.64 -23.03
C GLU A 556 -30.96 32.87 -24.25
N ALA A 557 -29.76 32.30 -24.18
CA ALA A 557 -28.76 32.35 -25.25
C ALA A 557 -28.87 31.09 -26.13
N PHE A 558 -29.04 31.26 -27.43
CA PHE A 558 -29.05 30.17 -28.42
C PHE A 558 -27.86 30.29 -29.37
N CYS A 559 -27.33 29.15 -29.85
CA CYS A 559 -26.35 29.16 -30.94
C CYS A 559 -27.07 29.34 -32.29
N ARG A 560 -26.37 29.90 -33.30
CA ARG A 560 -26.93 30.16 -34.64
C ARG A 560 -27.68 28.98 -35.26
N SER A 561 -27.17 27.76 -35.13
CA SER A 561 -27.87 26.57 -35.66
C SER A 561 -29.23 26.35 -35.00
N CYS A 562 -29.28 26.32 -33.67
CA CYS A 562 -30.53 26.09 -32.93
C CYS A 562 -31.49 27.30 -33.00
N ALA A 563 -30.95 28.50 -33.21
CA ALA A 563 -31.75 29.69 -33.44
C ALA A 563 -32.33 29.70 -34.86
N GLY A 564 -31.59 29.23 -35.87
CA GLY A 564 -32.07 29.02 -37.25
C GLY A 564 -33.19 27.98 -37.33
N ASP A 565 -33.04 26.84 -36.63
CA ASP A 565 -34.07 25.78 -36.57
C ASP A 565 -35.41 26.27 -35.96
N THR A 566 -35.37 27.37 -35.19
CA THR A 566 -36.54 28.01 -34.58
C THR A 566 -36.88 29.36 -35.20
N GLY A 567 -36.16 29.78 -36.23
CA GLY A 567 -36.12 31.13 -36.76
C GLY A 567 -37.46 31.60 -37.34
N GLY A 568 -38.19 30.69 -38.00
CA GLY A 568 -39.45 30.99 -38.70
C GLY A 568 -40.74 30.79 -37.91
N ILE A 569 -40.67 30.32 -36.65
CA ILE A 569 -41.85 29.88 -35.92
C ILE A 569 -42.36 30.99 -34.99
N ARG A 570 -43.50 31.61 -35.34
CA ARG A 570 -44.16 32.66 -34.52
C ARG A 570 -44.86 32.09 -33.27
N ALA A 571 -45.22 30.80 -33.27
CA ALA A 571 -45.87 30.12 -32.15
C ALA A 571 -44.87 29.63 -31.09
N PRO A 572 -44.86 30.18 -29.87
CA PRO A 572 -43.83 29.90 -28.86
C PRO A 572 -43.87 28.47 -28.31
N GLU A 573 -45.05 27.84 -28.26
CA GLU A 573 -45.18 26.45 -27.82
C GLU A 573 -44.61 25.46 -28.85
N LEU A 574 -44.81 25.73 -30.14
CA LEU A 574 -44.32 24.90 -31.24
C LEU A 574 -42.79 24.96 -31.34
N ALA A 575 -42.20 26.14 -31.16
CA ALA A 575 -40.75 26.29 -31.06
C ALA A 575 -40.17 25.49 -29.88
N ARG A 576 -40.86 25.48 -28.73
CA ARG A 576 -40.44 24.72 -27.55
C ARG A 576 -40.54 23.21 -27.78
N THR A 577 -41.60 22.72 -28.43
CA THR A 577 -41.74 21.29 -28.74
C THR A 577 -40.73 20.82 -29.78
N LEU A 578 -40.43 21.63 -30.79
CA LEU A 578 -39.43 21.30 -31.82
C LEU A 578 -38.01 21.30 -31.26
N LEU A 579 -37.68 22.28 -30.40
CA LEU A 579 -36.44 22.22 -29.63
C LEU A 579 -36.40 20.92 -28.82
N VAL A 580 -37.43 20.59 -28.04
CA VAL A 580 -37.44 19.33 -27.26
C VAL A 580 -37.27 18.09 -28.15
N ALA A 581 -37.86 18.05 -29.35
CA ALA A 581 -37.70 16.97 -30.32
C ALA A 581 -36.28 16.91 -30.95
N HIS A 582 -35.60 18.05 -31.10
CA HIS A 582 -34.25 18.11 -31.67
C HIS A 582 -33.14 17.82 -30.64
N ARG A 583 -33.43 18.03 -29.35
CA ARG A 583 -32.55 17.77 -28.20
C ARG A 583 -31.90 16.37 -28.17
N PRO A 584 -32.61 15.25 -28.40
CA PRO A 584 -32.01 13.92 -28.39
C PRO A 584 -31.00 13.69 -29.51
N ARG A 585 -31.24 14.18 -30.74
CA ARG A 585 -30.29 14.03 -31.87
C ARG A 585 -28.94 14.67 -31.57
N VAL A 586 -28.94 15.92 -31.09
CA VAL A 586 -27.69 16.66 -30.80
C VAL A 586 -26.97 16.11 -29.56
N ARG A 587 -27.70 15.62 -28.56
CA ARG A 587 -27.11 15.02 -27.36
C ARG A 587 -26.62 13.58 -27.56
N ARG A 588 -27.07 12.87 -28.60
CA ARG A 588 -26.70 11.47 -28.88
C ARG A 588 -25.20 11.33 -29.15
N THR A 589 -24.64 12.15 -30.04
CA THR A 589 -23.21 12.07 -30.40
C THR A 589 -22.29 12.38 -29.21
N GLY A 590 -22.61 13.41 -28.42
CA GLY A 590 -21.86 13.74 -27.20
C GLY A 590 -22.08 12.77 -26.03
N ARG A 591 -23.14 11.94 -26.09
CA ARG A 591 -23.34 10.83 -25.16
C ARG A 591 -22.44 9.66 -25.53
N TRP A 592 -22.44 9.24 -26.80
CA TRP A 592 -21.57 8.16 -27.31
C TRP A 592 -20.10 8.39 -26.95
N ILE A 593 -19.57 9.59 -27.21
CA ILE A 593 -18.18 9.93 -26.88
C ILE A 593 -17.94 9.80 -25.37
N ARG A 594 -18.83 10.33 -24.53
CA ARG A 594 -18.67 10.24 -23.07
C ARG A 594 -18.78 8.82 -22.54
N THR A 595 -19.65 8.00 -23.13
CA THR A 595 -19.79 6.59 -22.75
C THR A 595 -18.54 5.80 -23.16
N ALA A 596 -18.00 6.02 -24.36
CA ALA A 596 -16.75 5.41 -24.81
C ALA A 596 -15.55 5.77 -23.92
N PHE A 597 -15.40 7.04 -23.54
CA PHE A 597 -14.34 7.43 -22.61
C PHE A 597 -14.59 6.94 -21.18
N ALA A 598 -15.84 6.85 -20.73
CA ALA A 598 -16.18 6.28 -19.41
C ALA A 598 -15.87 4.78 -19.32
N THR A 599 -15.89 4.05 -20.44
CA THR A 599 -15.47 2.64 -20.50
C THR A 599 -13.97 2.47 -20.63
N LEU A 600 -13.26 3.43 -21.25
CA LEU A 600 -11.80 3.36 -21.46
C LEU A 600 -10.98 3.89 -20.28
N ILE A 601 -11.49 4.89 -19.55
CA ILE A 601 -10.76 5.58 -18.50
C ILE A 601 -11.56 5.50 -17.19
N PRO A 602 -11.05 4.84 -16.14
CA PRO A 602 -11.73 4.76 -14.86
C PRO A 602 -11.91 6.16 -14.26
N GLY A 603 -13.09 6.44 -13.70
CA GLY A 603 -13.44 7.74 -13.12
C GLY A 603 -13.83 8.84 -14.12
N PHE A 604 -13.61 8.68 -15.43
CA PHE A 604 -13.95 9.71 -16.43
C PHE A 604 -15.43 10.08 -16.43
N GLY A 605 -16.30 9.06 -16.35
CA GLY A 605 -17.75 9.28 -16.32
C GLY A 605 -18.19 10.12 -15.12
N LEU A 606 -17.57 9.94 -13.96
CA LEU A 606 -17.83 10.71 -12.75
C LEU A 606 -17.33 12.16 -12.87
N LEU A 607 -16.19 12.39 -13.53
CA LEU A 607 -15.69 13.74 -13.85
C LEU A 607 -16.64 14.49 -14.77
N ALA A 608 -17.24 13.82 -15.75
CA ALA A 608 -18.24 14.43 -16.65
C ALA A 608 -19.48 14.94 -15.87
N PHE A 609 -19.80 14.34 -14.73
CA PHE A 609 -20.84 14.78 -13.79
C PHE A 609 -20.31 15.61 -12.61
N ARG A 610 -19.03 16.03 -12.66
CA ARG A 610 -18.35 16.88 -11.66
C ARG A 610 -18.21 16.25 -10.27
N LYS A 611 -18.19 14.93 -10.19
CA LYS A 611 -17.85 14.16 -8.98
C LYS A 611 -16.33 13.99 -8.90
N VAL A 612 -15.62 15.11 -8.73
CA VAL A 612 -14.16 15.20 -8.86
C VAL A 612 -13.43 14.23 -7.92
N TRP A 613 -13.71 14.28 -6.62
CA TRP A 613 -13.00 13.46 -5.63
C TRP A 613 -13.24 11.97 -5.76
N ALA A 614 -14.44 11.55 -6.19
CA ALA A 614 -14.71 10.15 -6.47
C ALA A 614 -13.90 9.63 -7.68
N ALA A 615 -13.71 10.48 -8.69
CA ALA A 615 -12.86 10.15 -9.82
C ALA A 615 -11.36 10.17 -9.47
N VAL A 616 -10.90 11.14 -8.68
CA VAL A 616 -9.52 11.17 -8.16
C VAL A 616 -9.24 9.90 -7.37
N PHE A 617 -10.15 9.45 -6.51
CA PHE A 617 -9.99 8.19 -5.79
C PHE A 617 -9.84 6.99 -6.73
N LEU A 618 -10.74 6.83 -7.72
CA LEU A 618 -10.66 5.72 -8.68
C LEU A 618 -9.38 5.78 -9.54
N LEU A 619 -8.97 6.97 -9.97
CA LEU A 619 -7.72 7.19 -10.71
C LEU A 619 -6.49 6.89 -9.83
N GLY A 620 -6.53 7.21 -8.54
CA GLY A 620 -5.45 6.91 -7.59
C GLY A 620 -5.31 5.41 -7.32
N VAL A 621 -6.43 4.72 -7.11
CA VAL A 621 -6.42 3.26 -6.98
C VAL A 621 -5.92 2.60 -8.27
N ALA A 622 -6.39 3.04 -9.44
CA ALA A 622 -5.89 2.55 -10.73
C ALA A 622 -4.39 2.81 -10.92
N ALA A 623 -3.91 4.00 -10.54
CA ALA A 623 -2.48 4.33 -10.58
C ALA A 623 -1.66 3.44 -9.63
N ALA A 624 -2.19 3.10 -8.44
CA ALA A 624 -1.51 2.25 -7.48
C ALA A 624 -1.29 0.84 -8.03
N PHE A 625 -2.36 0.25 -8.60
CA PHE A 625 -2.28 -1.05 -9.25
C PHE A 625 -1.40 -1.03 -10.50
N ALA A 626 -1.43 0.05 -11.29
CA ALA A 626 -0.54 0.21 -12.45
C ALA A 626 0.93 0.30 -12.03
N SER A 627 1.26 1.09 -11.00
CA SER A 627 2.62 1.20 -10.47
C SER A 627 3.15 -0.14 -9.95
N ALA A 628 2.29 -0.91 -9.26
CA ALA A 628 2.62 -2.25 -8.80
C ALA A 628 2.85 -3.22 -9.98
N ALA A 629 2.00 -3.19 -11.01
CA ALA A 629 2.11 -4.05 -12.19
C ALA A 629 3.32 -3.73 -13.07
N LEU A 630 3.68 -2.44 -13.21
CA LEU A 630 4.83 -1.97 -14.01
C LEU A 630 6.17 -2.07 -13.26
N ASN A 631 6.16 -2.60 -12.04
CA ASN A 631 7.36 -2.91 -11.26
C ASN A 631 8.30 -1.71 -11.06
N ILE A 632 7.72 -0.53 -10.82
CA ILE A 632 8.48 0.69 -10.56
C ILE A 632 9.15 0.52 -9.19
N ALA A 633 10.47 0.33 -9.20
CA ALA A 633 11.25 0.10 -7.99
C ALA A 633 11.26 1.35 -7.10
N ALA A 634 10.98 1.15 -5.82
CA ALA A 634 11.17 2.18 -4.82
C ALA A 634 12.68 2.31 -4.46
N PRO A 635 13.15 3.51 -4.09
CA PRO A 635 14.58 3.80 -3.90
C PRO A 635 15.21 3.08 -2.70
N PHE A 636 14.40 2.61 -1.74
CA PHE A 636 14.84 1.91 -0.53
C PHE A 636 14.34 0.46 -0.48
N ALA A 637 13.99 -0.11 -1.64
CA ALA A 637 13.56 -1.49 -1.73
C ALA A 637 14.76 -2.40 -1.44
N TYR A 638 14.80 -2.97 -0.24
CA TYR A 638 15.59 -4.17 0.03
C TYR A 638 15.04 -5.28 -0.88
N GLU A 639 15.89 -5.98 -1.62
CA GLU A 639 15.44 -7.20 -2.29
C GLU A 639 14.94 -8.19 -1.22
N PRO A 640 13.80 -8.88 -1.43
CA PRO A 640 13.16 -9.11 -2.71
C PRO A 640 11.81 -8.41 -2.77
N ARG A 641 11.57 -7.76 -3.91
CA ARG A 641 10.22 -7.46 -4.35
C ARG A 641 9.31 -8.68 -4.10
N LEU A 642 8.04 -8.43 -3.83
CA LEU A 642 6.94 -9.30 -4.28
C LEU A 642 6.88 -9.38 -5.83
N CYS A 643 8.00 -9.21 -6.53
CA CYS A 643 8.18 -9.82 -7.82
C CYS A 643 8.28 -11.29 -7.50
N LEU A 644 7.14 -11.98 -7.61
CA LEU A 644 7.15 -13.28 -8.23
C LEU A 644 8.04 -13.14 -9.47
N PRO A 645 9.30 -13.62 -9.42
CA PRO A 645 10.12 -13.66 -10.62
C PRO A 645 9.36 -14.55 -11.59
N ASP A 646 9.09 -14.02 -12.77
CA ASP A 646 8.57 -14.72 -13.95
C ASP A 646 7.15 -15.31 -13.91
N GLN A 647 6.43 -15.23 -12.78
CA GLN A 647 5.00 -15.52 -12.74
C GLN A 647 4.20 -14.36 -12.19
N MET A 648 3.60 -13.56 -13.06
CA MET A 648 2.53 -12.65 -12.63
C MET A 648 1.53 -13.43 -11.77
N PRO A 649 1.02 -12.87 -10.65
CA PRO A 649 -0.08 -13.51 -9.94
C PRO A 649 -1.16 -13.88 -10.97
N PRO A 650 -1.89 -15.00 -10.80
CA PRO A 650 -2.79 -15.52 -11.83
C PRO A 650 -3.56 -14.34 -12.44
N PRO A 651 -3.67 -14.22 -13.77
CA PRO A 651 -4.23 -13.03 -14.40
C PRO A 651 -5.57 -12.64 -13.78
N LEU A 652 -6.33 -13.60 -13.26
CA LEU A 652 -7.56 -13.39 -12.49
C LEU A 652 -7.39 -12.57 -11.19
N VAL A 653 -6.31 -12.77 -10.42
CA VAL A 653 -5.96 -12.00 -9.22
C VAL A 653 -5.52 -10.58 -9.57
N MET A 654 -4.85 -10.37 -10.71
CA MET A 654 -4.52 -9.02 -11.18
C MET A 654 -5.72 -8.32 -11.84
N LEU A 655 -6.57 -9.07 -12.56
CA LEU A 655 -7.74 -8.55 -13.26
C LEU A 655 -8.88 -8.22 -12.29
N ALA A 656 -9.07 -8.95 -11.20
CA ALA A 656 -10.17 -8.71 -10.27
C ALA A 656 -10.19 -7.27 -9.69
N PRO A 657 -9.06 -6.70 -9.22
CA PRO A 657 -9.00 -5.28 -8.83
C PRO A 657 -9.33 -4.33 -9.98
N TRP A 658 -8.80 -4.57 -11.18
CA TRP A 658 -9.12 -3.76 -12.36
C TRP A 658 -10.61 -3.81 -12.70
N LEU A 659 -11.19 -5.01 -12.74
CA LEU A 659 -12.62 -5.22 -12.98
C LEU A 659 -13.47 -4.52 -11.90
N ALA A 660 -13.06 -4.55 -10.64
CA ALA A 660 -13.75 -3.85 -9.56
C ALA A 660 -13.70 -2.33 -9.74
N ILE A 661 -12.54 -1.76 -10.08
CA ILE A 661 -12.39 -0.31 -10.35
C ILE A 661 -13.29 0.11 -11.52
N TYR A 662 -13.28 -0.65 -12.61
CA TYR A 662 -14.13 -0.38 -13.77
C TYR A 662 -15.61 -0.58 -13.47
N ALA A 663 -15.99 -1.60 -12.71
CA ALA A 663 -17.38 -1.83 -12.30
C ALA A 663 -17.90 -0.66 -11.47
N VAL A 664 -17.15 -0.19 -10.47
CA VAL A 664 -17.51 0.98 -9.65
C VAL A 664 -17.59 2.25 -10.50
N SER A 665 -16.64 2.45 -11.41
CA SER A 665 -16.61 3.60 -12.34
C SER A 665 -17.84 3.62 -13.26
N ILE A 666 -18.15 2.50 -13.91
CA ILE A 666 -19.25 2.37 -14.87
C ILE A 666 -20.60 2.47 -14.14
N LEU A 667 -20.76 1.77 -13.01
CA LEU A 667 -21.99 1.84 -12.22
C LEU A 667 -22.24 3.28 -11.76
N GLY A 668 -21.21 3.96 -11.27
CA GLY A 668 -21.29 5.38 -10.89
C GLY A 668 -21.71 6.28 -12.05
N TYR A 669 -21.15 6.05 -13.25
CA TYR A 669 -21.55 6.78 -14.47
C TYR A 669 -23.01 6.51 -14.87
N VAL A 670 -23.44 5.25 -14.86
CA VAL A 670 -24.81 4.86 -15.23
C VAL A 670 -25.82 5.51 -14.28
N VAL A 671 -25.59 5.44 -12.97
CA VAL A 671 -26.45 6.06 -11.96
C VAL A 671 -26.57 7.57 -12.15
N GLU A 672 -25.46 8.28 -12.33
CA GLU A 672 -25.48 9.73 -12.55
C GLU A 672 -26.10 10.11 -13.90
N SER A 673 -25.91 9.28 -14.94
CA SER A 673 -26.55 9.49 -16.23
C SER A 673 -28.07 9.33 -16.16
N ALA A 674 -28.55 8.32 -15.45
CA ALA A 674 -29.97 8.08 -15.22
C ALA A 674 -30.61 9.20 -14.40
N ARG A 675 -29.93 9.68 -13.36
CA ARG A 675 -30.37 10.85 -12.58
C ARG A 675 -30.49 12.10 -13.45
N ALA A 676 -29.51 12.36 -14.31
CA ALA A 676 -29.54 13.50 -15.22
C ALA A 676 -30.69 13.41 -16.23
N GLU A 677 -30.99 12.23 -16.75
CA GLU A 677 -32.15 12.00 -17.62
C GLU A 677 -33.47 12.20 -16.88
N ALA A 678 -33.60 11.64 -15.68
CA ALA A 678 -34.80 11.79 -14.85
C ALA A 678 -35.10 13.26 -14.54
N GLN A 679 -34.08 14.06 -14.23
CA GLN A 679 -34.22 15.52 -14.03
C GLN A 679 -34.71 16.24 -15.28
N VAL A 680 -34.20 15.87 -16.46
CA VAL A 680 -34.66 16.45 -17.74
C VAL A 680 -36.13 16.10 -17.96
N VAL A 681 -36.54 14.84 -17.78
CA VAL A 681 -37.94 14.40 -17.94
C VAL A 681 -38.86 15.12 -16.95
N ALA A 682 -38.46 15.26 -15.68
CA ALA A 682 -39.21 15.99 -14.67
C ALA A 682 -39.38 17.49 -15.04
N SER A 683 -38.32 18.13 -15.56
CA SER A 683 -38.40 19.52 -16.04
C SER A 683 -39.36 19.69 -17.22
N LEU A 684 -39.46 18.69 -18.11
CA LEU A 684 -40.38 18.70 -19.24
C LEU A 684 -41.83 18.50 -18.80
N ARG A 685 -42.09 17.63 -17.82
CA ARG A 685 -43.43 17.42 -17.23
C ARG A 685 -43.95 18.68 -16.54
N SER A 686 -43.12 19.33 -15.72
CA SER A 686 -43.51 20.60 -15.05
C SER A 686 -43.71 21.78 -16.03
N ALA A 687 -43.07 21.74 -17.20
CA ALA A 687 -43.30 22.71 -18.27
C ALA A 687 -44.63 22.48 -19.01
N ARG A 688 -45.03 21.21 -19.22
CA ARG A 688 -46.33 20.86 -19.82
C ARG A 688 -47.51 21.16 -18.89
N GLY A 689 -47.38 20.87 -17.59
CA GLY A 689 -48.42 21.15 -16.59
C GLY A 689 -48.74 22.65 -16.40
N ARG A 690 -47.74 23.54 -16.61
CA ARG A 690 -47.96 25.00 -16.61
C ARG A 690 -48.63 25.51 -17.88
N GLY A 691 -48.39 24.90 -19.04
CA GLY A 691 -49.08 25.25 -20.29
C GLY A 691 -50.55 24.81 -20.34
N SER A 692 -50.89 23.70 -19.68
CA SER A 692 -52.28 23.25 -19.57
C SER A 692 -53.14 24.13 -18.65
N HIS A 693 -52.54 24.80 -17.66
CA HIS A 693 -53.27 25.75 -16.82
C HIS A 693 -53.50 27.09 -17.51
N SER A 694 -52.58 27.57 -18.35
CA SER A 694 -52.80 28.82 -19.10
C SER A 694 -53.82 28.68 -20.23
N ARG A 695 -53.99 27.49 -20.82
CA ARG A 695 -55.05 27.19 -21.81
C ARG A 695 -56.44 26.95 -21.22
N ARG A 696 -56.56 26.83 -19.89
CA ARG A 696 -57.87 26.80 -19.20
C ARG A 696 -58.27 28.16 -18.64
N ALA A 697 -57.36 29.14 -18.67
CA ALA A 697 -57.56 30.49 -18.14
C ALA A 697 -57.70 31.56 -19.26
N ALA A 698 -57.56 31.17 -20.52
CA ALA A 698 -57.89 31.93 -21.73
C ALA A 698 -58.91 31.10 -22.51
#